data_AF-A0A9D6NHW8-F1
#
_entry.id   AF-A0A9D6NHW8-F1
#
_cell.length_a   1.000
_cell.length_b   1.000
_cell.length_c   1.000
_cell.angle_alpha   90.00
_cell.angle_beta   90.00
_cell.angle_gamma   90.00
#
_symmetry.space_group_name_H-M   'P 1'
#
loop_
_entity.id
_entity.type
_entity.pdbx_description
1 polymer ?
#
loop_
_entity_poly.entity_id
_entity_poly.type
_entity_poly.pdbx_seq_one_letter_code
_entity_poly.pdbx_strand_id
1 'polypeptide(L)'
;MSLLRILLVCFLGTIPAASLPAHFEVRERAGVDRHQGWVLAGVPLARGEAREPLELAVRLGDRALPARFEPLAYWPDGSVRWARSLFPLSLGAGETRCLTLEKERGPVYEFPAPALPPFQVEILADPPGAAHRIEIQPLGPDMVQVTIEARQPEVDGVWSSLRLRFDRPLRPGSVPGAATCGDWGLAVQRARERGPVEVSGPLLELYPRRLGPFPADRGFRTSHVLLFRRGADPDALSRELELPLRACWDPEYLDATGAMGRTGGPSPLDASFRSSWERLRQLQALPQNRGWTVWGDFIDGAHGLAYAGYLAQEYDPASCLFLFHARTGDPDALDAAVDMARQYADASVSPDGGNFEHRATLQAVETQIASAAAGRLLSSWRHDTGGEPTRIRRWLEKRYGPKTARAVQPLHNELEMARHLGYLMVVAARRNLRQEPPTLRNYAEALIGAEPLRELDLPTAEIFVPFFDRYGGSWDDFPRFHFCNVPVESERHRAGHSLVEMLVWGHLTTGDPGLRRTALQVARYHVEQLVPRTIEHLEGSVREGRPVPARELGWPLLNLTLVRILTQRSEPELDRKLSEACHRLVGVLGRIPPEKFEGSIHAGVAMEALARYHEATGDPEALAVLVRLARYWSSTQWNSHSGGFAYLQGEVGAGDPAWPVLTGLCSYGIAYAAQYESDPRLSRRARDCLRIVEQNPQGYPKSFAMLFRNSQRAARCLDVELAADEVSRQLGSLAGWLLERSSARDLTAMPLN
;
A
#
# COMPACT_ATOMS: atom_id res chain seq x y z
N MET A 1 35.18 3.83 24.85
CA MET A 1 34.70 4.48 23.61
C MET A 1 33.29 4.03 23.22
N SER A 2 32.93 2.75 23.26
CA SER A 2 31.56 2.29 22.89
C SER A 2 30.44 2.88 23.75
N LEU A 3 30.63 3.01 25.07
CA LEU A 3 29.65 3.65 25.96
C LEU A 3 29.47 5.15 25.68
N LEU A 4 30.57 5.84 25.33
CA LEU A 4 30.56 7.26 24.96
C LEU A 4 29.88 7.45 23.60
N ARG A 5 30.11 6.56 22.62
CA ARG A 5 29.38 6.54 21.34
C ARG A 5 27.89 6.30 21.53
N ILE A 6 27.50 5.34 22.37
CA ILE A 6 26.08 5.07 22.69
C ILE A 6 25.44 6.30 23.35
N LEU A 7 26.08 6.90 24.35
CA LEU A 7 25.59 8.11 25.00
C LEU A 7 25.53 9.32 24.06
N LEU A 8 26.51 9.48 23.15
CA LEU A 8 26.53 10.56 22.15
C LEU A 8 25.44 10.38 21.09
N VAL A 9 25.16 9.15 20.63
CA VAL A 9 24.05 8.84 19.72
C VAL A 9 22.70 9.05 20.42
N CYS A 10 22.58 8.73 21.70
CA CYS A 10 21.38 9.03 22.49
C CYS A 10 21.17 10.54 22.72
N PHE A 11 22.24 11.35 22.86
CA PHE A 11 22.15 12.80 23.05
C PHE A 11 22.03 13.60 21.74
N LEU A 12 22.78 13.23 20.68
CA LEU A 12 22.66 13.80 19.32
C LEU A 12 21.35 13.38 18.62
N GLY A 13 20.64 12.38 19.16
CA GLY A 13 19.31 11.99 18.73
C GLY A 13 18.19 12.95 19.15
N THR A 14 18.48 13.98 19.97
CA THR A 14 17.57 15.12 20.13
C THR A 14 17.73 16.06 18.94
N ILE A 15 17.20 15.61 17.79
CA ILE A 15 16.95 16.50 16.65
C ILE A 15 16.15 17.67 17.24
N PRO A 16 16.60 18.94 17.09
CA PRO A 16 15.78 20.07 17.51
C PRO A 16 14.44 19.90 16.80
N ALA A 17 13.39 19.67 17.59
CA ALA A 17 12.06 19.50 17.05
C ALA A 17 11.80 20.71 16.14
N ALA A 18 11.48 20.47 14.87
CA ALA A 18 11.05 21.55 14.00
C ALA A 18 9.91 22.28 14.69
N SER A 19 10.18 23.53 15.08
CA SER A 19 9.22 24.40 15.72
C SER A 19 8.53 25.24 14.68
N LEU A 20 7.24 25.48 14.86
CA LEU A 20 6.54 26.51 14.09
C LEU A 20 7.20 27.88 14.33
N PRO A 21 7.27 28.78 13.32
CA PRO A 21 6.59 28.73 12.04
C PRO A 21 7.21 27.75 11.01
N ALA A 22 6.36 27.19 10.14
CA ALA A 22 6.78 26.31 9.04
C ALA A 22 6.28 26.81 7.69
N HIS A 23 7.09 26.68 6.64
CA HIS A 23 6.74 27.12 5.30
C HIS A 23 6.30 25.95 4.42
N PHE A 24 5.35 26.23 3.52
CA PHE A 24 4.93 25.29 2.49
C PHE A 24 4.43 26.03 1.25
N GLU A 25 4.55 25.38 0.10
CA GLU A 25 4.09 25.93 -1.18
C GLU A 25 2.77 25.31 -1.62
N VAL A 26 1.96 26.10 -2.32
CA VAL A 26 0.80 25.60 -3.07
C VAL A 26 0.92 26.11 -4.50
N ARG A 27 0.87 25.19 -5.46
CA ARG A 27 0.99 25.46 -6.89
C ARG A 27 -0.29 25.08 -7.63
N GLU A 28 -0.79 26.01 -8.43
CA GLU A 28 -1.82 25.74 -9.44
C GLU A 28 -1.15 25.03 -10.64
N ARG A 29 -1.58 23.81 -10.97
CA ARG A 29 -1.00 22.99 -12.06
C ARG A 29 -1.99 22.68 -13.18
N ALA A 30 -3.27 23.01 -12.99
CA ALA A 30 -4.31 22.66 -13.95
C ALA A 30 -4.45 23.68 -15.09
N GLY A 31 -3.75 24.82 -14.99
CA GLY A 31 -3.82 25.91 -15.96
C GLY A 31 -5.17 26.64 -15.92
N VAL A 32 -5.81 26.68 -14.75
CA VAL A 32 -7.10 27.38 -14.55
C VAL A 32 -7.02 28.30 -13.35
N ASP A 33 -7.70 29.44 -13.42
CA ASP A 33 -7.86 30.33 -12.28
C ASP A 33 -8.67 29.65 -11.18
N ARG A 34 -8.13 29.66 -9.96
CA ARG A 34 -8.75 29.13 -8.75
C ARG A 34 -9.32 30.30 -7.96
N HIS A 35 -10.60 30.56 -8.12
CA HIS A 35 -11.30 31.48 -7.23
C HIS A 35 -11.71 30.73 -5.96
N GLN A 36 -11.03 30.97 -4.84
CA GLN A 36 -11.20 30.20 -3.60
C GLN A 36 -11.03 28.68 -3.81
N GLY A 37 -9.97 28.29 -4.53
CA GLY A 37 -9.62 26.88 -4.65
C GLY A 37 -9.33 26.27 -3.29
N TRP A 38 -9.79 25.04 -3.05
CA TRP A 38 -9.62 24.41 -1.76
C TRP A 38 -8.30 23.67 -1.69
N VAL A 39 -7.51 23.98 -0.67
CA VAL A 39 -6.32 23.21 -0.31
C VAL A 39 -6.73 22.24 0.79
N LEU A 40 -6.60 20.95 0.49
CA LEU A 40 -6.76 19.87 1.46
C LEU A 40 -5.41 19.20 1.67
N ALA A 41 -4.86 19.32 2.88
CA ALA A 41 -3.51 18.84 3.15
C ALA A 41 -3.38 18.25 4.55
N GLY A 42 -2.60 17.18 4.65
CA GLY A 42 -2.01 16.71 5.88
C GLY A 42 -0.90 17.65 6.36
N VAL A 43 -1.00 18.05 7.61
CA VAL A 43 -0.03 18.89 8.32
C VAL A 43 0.76 17.98 9.27
N PRO A 44 2.04 17.68 8.98
CA PRO A 44 2.89 16.97 9.92
C PRO A 44 3.26 17.88 11.08
N LEU A 45 3.24 17.38 12.30
CA LEU A 45 3.60 18.16 13.49
C LEU A 45 4.61 17.39 14.34
N ALA A 46 5.61 18.11 14.83
CA ALA A 46 6.59 17.55 15.75
C ALA A 46 5.93 17.15 17.07
N ARG A 47 6.56 16.21 17.77
CA ARG A 47 6.09 15.75 19.07
C ARG A 47 6.09 16.90 20.09
N GLY A 48 4.95 17.10 20.75
CA GLY A 48 4.74 18.18 21.71
C GLY A 48 4.39 19.54 21.09
N GLU A 49 4.41 19.66 19.76
CA GLU A 49 4.26 20.95 19.06
C GLU A 49 2.86 21.54 19.24
N ALA A 50 1.80 20.75 19.03
CA ALA A 50 0.42 21.16 19.27
C ALA A 50 -0.36 20.07 20.00
N ARG A 51 -1.16 20.44 21.00
CA ARG A 51 -2.03 19.49 21.71
C ARG A 51 -3.40 19.37 21.06
N GLU A 52 -3.86 20.46 20.47
CA GLU A 52 -5.13 20.54 19.77
C GLU A 52 -4.93 21.23 18.41
N PRO A 53 -5.63 20.81 17.34
CA PRO A 53 -5.47 21.44 16.03
C PRO A 53 -5.92 22.91 15.97
N LEU A 54 -6.73 23.36 16.94
CA LEU A 54 -7.17 24.75 17.06
C LEU A 54 -6.05 25.71 17.47
N GLU A 55 -4.87 25.19 17.82
CA GLU A 55 -3.66 25.97 18.10
C GLU A 55 -2.91 26.39 16.82
N LEU A 56 -3.47 26.14 15.63
CA LEU A 56 -2.81 26.35 14.34
C LEU A 56 -3.48 27.44 13.48
N ALA A 57 -2.66 28.16 12.72
CA ALA A 57 -3.08 29.14 11.74
C ALA A 57 -2.30 28.97 10.43
N VAL A 58 -2.98 29.15 9.29
CA VAL A 58 -2.32 29.28 7.97
C VAL A 58 -2.26 30.77 7.63
N ARG A 59 -1.11 31.25 7.17
CA ARG A 59 -0.90 32.65 6.76
C ARG A 59 -0.43 32.78 5.33
N LEU A 60 -0.88 33.84 4.69
CA LEU A 60 -0.35 34.36 3.44
C LEU A 60 0.23 35.76 3.71
N GLY A 61 1.56 35.83 3.89
CA GLY A 61 2.21 37.01 4.46
C GLY A 61 1.65 37.31 5.85
N ASP A 62 1.30 38.58 6.11
CA ASP A 62 0.74 38.99 7.40
C ASP A 62 -0.74 38.64 7.58
N ARG A 63 -1.40 38.05 6.59
CA ARG A 63 -2.84 37.73 6.64
C ARG A 63 -3.06 36.28 7.03
N ALA A 64 -3.72 36.05 8.16
CA ALA A 64 -4.26 34.73 8.51
C ALA A 64 -5.41 34.35 7.56
N LEU A 65 -5.33 33.17 6.97
CA LEU A 65 -6.40 32.57 6.18
C LEU A 65 -7.35 31.82 7.11
N PRO A 66 -8.66 31.83 6.83
CA PRO A 66 -9.57 31.02 7.59
C PRO A 66 -9.37 29.55 7.23
N ALA A 67 -9.18 28.71 8.25
CA ALA A 67 -8.85 27.31 8.07
C ALA A 67 -9.64 26.44 9.04
N ARG A 68 -9.91 25.21 8.63
CA ARG A 68 -10.42 24.15 9.50
C ARG A 68 -9.32 23.13 9.70
N PHE A 69 -9.04 22.83 10.97
CA PHE A 69 -8.09 21.81 11.35
C PHE A 69 -8.77 20.66 12.09
N GLU A 70 -8.38 19.43 11.77
CA GLU A 70 -8.86 18.22 12.45
C GLU A 70 -7.71 17.27 12.71
N PRO A 71 -7.66 16.57 13.85
CA PRO A 71 -6.59 15.64 14.12
C PRO A 71 -6.77 14.37 13.28
N LEU A 72 -5.72 13.96 12.57
CA LEU A 72 -5.66 12.68 11.84
C LEU A 72 -4.95 11.59 12.64
N ALA A 73 -3.92 11.97 13.40
CA ALA A 73 -3.13 11.08 14.22
C ALA A 73 -2.50 11.80 15.42
N TYR A 74 -2.07 11.03 16.42
CA TYR A 74 -1.49 11.54 17.65
C TYR A 74 -0.14 10.88 17.96
N TRP A 75 0.70 11.60 18.69
CA TRP A 75 1.89 11.07 19.33
C TRP A 75 1.54 10.33 20.64
N PRO A 76 2.44 9.49 21.18
CA PRO A 76 2.23 8.81 22.45
C PRO A 76 2.02 9.75 23.65
N ASP A 77 2.57 10.96 23.63
CA ASP A 77 2.35 11.98 24.67
C ASP A 77 1.02 12.73 24.54
N GLY A 78 0.23 12.39 23.52
CA GLY A 78 -1.06 12.96 23.26
C GLY A 78 -1.07 14.22 22.41
N SER A 79 0.09 14.77 22.04
CA SER A 79 0.16 15.84 21.04
C SER A 79 -0.30 15.35 19.65
N VAL A 80 -0.76 16.26 18.82
CA VAL A 80 -1.18 15.97 17.45
C VAL A 80 0.06 15.65 16.63
N ARG A 81 0.04 14.52 15.91
CA ARG A 81 1.11 14.09 15.00
C ARG A 81 0.83 14.52 13.57
N TRP A 82 -0.45 14.42 13.17
CA TRP A 82 -0.94 14.88 11.88
C TRP A 82 -2.27 15.59 12.07
N ALA A 83 -2.43 16.75 11.45
CA ALA A 83 -3.71 17.43 11.34
C ALA A 83 -4.12 17.53 9.87
N ARG A 84 -5.40 17.36 9.57
CA ARG A 84 -6.01 17.74 8.30
C ARG A 84 -6.22 19.24 8.33
N SER A 85 -5.73 19.94 7.31
CA SER A 85 -6.04 21.33 7.06
C SER A 85 -6.93 21.45 5.83
N LEU A 86 -7.93 22.32 5.93
CA LEU A 86 -8.81 22.70 4.82
C LEU A 86 -8.97 24.22 4.83
N PHE A 87 -8.55 24.89 3.77
CA PHE A 87 -8.66 26.35 3.65
C PHE A 87 -8.82 26.78 2.17
N PRO A 88 -9.47 27.92 1.91
CA PRO A 88 -9.58 28.46 0.56
C PRO A 88 -8.33 29.27 0.22
N LEU A 89 -7.84 29.10 -1.01
CA LEU A 89 -6.74 29.85 -1.57
C LEU A 89 -7.07 30.27 -3.00
N SER A 90 -6.98 31.57 -3.26
CA SER A 90 -7.10 32.06 -4.63
C SER A 90 -5.74 32.03 -5.31
N LEU A 91 -5.71 31.47 -6.52
CA LEU A 91 -4.52 31.38 -7.37
C LEU A 91 -4.92 31.67 -8.81
N GLY A 92 -4.13 32.45 -9.54
CA GLY A 92 -4.18 32.48 -11.00
C GLY A 92 -3.68 31.18 -11.61
N ALA A 93 -4.01 30.94 -12.88
CA ALA A 93 -3.51 29.80 -13.63
C ALA A 93 -1.96 29.72 -13.57
N GLY A 94 -1.44 28.57 -13.15
CA GLY A 94 0.01 28.35 -13.01
C GLY A 94 0.69 29.07 -11.82
N GLU A 95 -0.06 29.81 -11.00
CA GLU A 95 0.50 30.56 -9.88
C GLU A 95 1.01 29.63 -8.77
N THR A 96 2.12 30.01 -8.13
CA THR A 96 2.62 29.39 -6.89
C THR A 96 2.58 30.41 -5.76
N ARG A 97 2.11 30.01 -4.58
CA ARG A 97 2.13 30.81 -3.35
C ARG A 97 2.88 30.07 -2.25
N CYS A 98 3.72 30.80 -1.53
CA CYS A 98 4.30 30.34 -0.27
C CYS A 98 3.38 30.77 0.89
N LEU A 99 3.09 29.84 1.79
CA LEU A 99 2.29 30.04 2.99
C LEU A 99 3.10 29.66 4.23
N THR A 100 2.67 30.17 5.38
CA THR A 100 3.28 29.85 6.68
C THR A 100 2.24 29.21 7.58
N LEU A 101 2.60 28.11 8.24
CA LEU A 101 1.87 27.51 9.33
C LEU A 101 2.45 28.02 10.65
N GLU A 102 1.60 28.51 11.55
CA GLU A 102 2.02 29.06 12.85
C GLU A 102 1.25 28.42 13.99
N LYS A 103 1.87 28.42 15.18
CA LYS A 103 1.22 28.02 16.44
C LYS A 103 0.44 29.19 17.03
N GLU A 104 -0.62 29.59 16.34
CA GLU A 104 -1.54 30.63 16.76
C GLU A 104 -2.97 30.17 16.47
N ARG A 105 -3.94 30.61 17.27
CA ARG A 105 -5.34 30.37 16.96
C ARG A 105 -5.77 31.25 15.77
N GLY A 106 -5.86 30.64 14.59
CA GLY A 106 -6.35 31.32 13.39
C GLY A 106 -7.88 31.50 13.35
N PRO A 107 -8.39 32.27 12.37
CA PRO A 107 -9.82 32.34 12.11
C PRO A 107 -10.34 30.96 11.69
N VAL A 108 -11.41 30.50 12.35
CA VAL A 108 -12.02 29.20 12.08
C VAL A 108 -13.01 29.33 10.93
N TYR A 109 -12.97 28.38 10.00
CA TYR A 109 -13.93 28.29 8.90
C TYR A 109 -15.07 27.32 9.26
N GLU A 110 -16.28 27.85 9.49
CA GLU A 110 -17.51 27.06 9.70
C GLU A 110 -18.59 27.47 8.71
N PHE A 111 -19.10 26.50 7.94
CA PHE A 111 -20.27 26.70 7.09
C PHE A 111 -21.22 25.51 7.20
N PRO A 112 -22.55 25.77 7.16
CA PRO A 112 -23.51 24.70 6.95
C PRO A 112 -23.27 24.08 5.57
N ALA A 113 -23.48 22.76 5.46
CA ALA A 113 -23.44 22.08 4.17
C ALA A 113 -24.42 22.77 3.21
N PRO A 114 -23.98 23.21 2.02
CA PRO A 114 -24.91 23.77 1.07
C PRO A 114 -25.89 22.70 0.59
N ALA A 115 -27.12 23.12 0.32
CA ALA A 115 -28.12 22.24 -0.27
C ALA A 115 -27.68 21.86 -1.69
N LEU A 116 -27.23 20.61 -1.83
CA LEU A 116 -26.91 19.98 -3.11
C LEU A 116 -28.17 19.86 -3.99
N PRO A 117 -28.03 19.81 -5.32
CA PRO A 117 -29.13 19.38 -6.18
C PRO A 117 -29.52 17.95 -5.77
N PRO A 118 -30.82 17.63 -5.60
CA PRO A 118 -31.25 16.28 -5.25
C PRO A 118 -30.82 15.27 -6.31
N PHE A 119 -30.26 14.15 -5.85
CA PHE A 119 -29.91 13.02 -6.71
C PHE A 119 -30.13 11.69 -5.98
N GLN A 120 -30.30 10.63 -6.77
CA GLN A 120 -30.41 9.25 -6.31
C GLN A 120 -29.31 8.41 -6.96
N VAL A 121 -28.70 7.49 -6.21
CA VAL A 121 -27.75 6.51 -6.74
C VAL A 121 -28.53 5.25 -7.11
N GLU A 122 -28.39 4.82 -8.35
CA GLU A 122 -29.01 3.61 -8.89
C GLU A 122 -27.92 2.64 -9.36
N ILE A 123 -27.90 1.43 -8.79
CA ILE A 123 -27.04 0.33 -9.24
C ILE A 123 -27.92 -0.77 -9.80
N LEU A 124 -27.71 -1.12 -11.07
CA LEU A 124 -28.39 -2.22 -11.73
C LEU A 124 -27.43 -3.41 -11.84
N ALA A 125 -27.57 -4.34 -10.91
CA ALA A 125 -26.75 -5.54 -10.80
C ALA A 125 -27.58 -6.82 -10.99
N ASP A 126 -26.97 -7.85 -11.58
CA ASP A 126 -27.51 -9.20 -11.68
C ASP A 126 -26.52 -10.23 -11.11
N PRO A 127 -26.86 -10.95 -10.02
CA PRO A 127 -28.08 -10.79 -9.24
C PRO A 127 -28.13 -9.44 -8.50
N PRO A 128 -29.32 -8.99 -8.07
CA PRO A 128 -29.42 -7.82 -7.20
C PRO A 128 -28.66 -8.06 -5.89
N GLY A 129 -28.05 -7.02 -5.33
CA GLY A 129 -27.26 -7.12 -4.10
C GLY A 129 -26.11 -6.13 -3.97
N ALA A 130 -25.84 -5.33 -5.02
CA ALA A 130 -24.87 -4.25 -4.94
C ALA A 130 -25.28 -3.23 -3.87
N ALA A 131 -24.32 -2.84 -3.04
CA ALA A 131 -24.48 -1.85 -1.99
C ALA A 131 -23.71 -0.59 -2.35
N HIS A 132 -24.14 0.56 -1.81
CA HIS A 132 -23.40 1.80 -1.95
C HIS A 132 -23.36 2.60 -0.66
N ARG A 133 -22.37 3.48 -0.57
CA ARG A 133 -22.21 4.48 0.47
C ARG A 133 -21.94 5.82 -0.19
N ILE A 134 -22.59 6.86 0.31
CA ILE A 134 -22.36 8.25 -0.10
C ILE A 134 -21.75 8.98 1.08
N GLU A 135 -20.64 9.66 0.84
CA GLU A 135 -20.00 10.54 1.80
C GLU A 135 -19.99 11.95 1.22
N ILE A 136 -20.61 12.89 1.94
CA ILE A 136 -20.75 14.28 1.52
C ILE A 136 -19.86 15.13 2.41
N GLN A 137 -18.86 15.77 1.81
CA GLN A 137 -17.94 16.66 2.49
C GLN A 137 -18.14 18.09 1.97
N PRO A 138 -18.74 18.98 2.78
CA PRO A 138 -18.75 20.41 2.48
C PRO A 138 -17.31 20.92 2.46
N LEU A 139 -16.93 21.55 1.35
CA LEU A 139 -15.64 22.23 1.24
C LEU A 139 -15.80 23.73 1.47
N GLY A 140 -16.95 24.31 1.11
CA GLY A 140 -17.30 25.70 1.39
C GLY A 140 -18.79 25.98 1.20
N PRO A 141 -19.21 27.26 1.29
CA PRO A 141 -20.62 27.66 1.16
C PRO A 141 -21.22 27.33 -0.21
N ASP A 142 -20.39 27.21 -1.24
CA ASP A 142 -20.81 26.95 -2.61
C ASP A 142 -20.17 25.70 -3.20
N MET A 143 -19.50 24.88 -2.38
CA MET A 143 -18.69 23.77 -2.88
C MET A 143 -18.75 22.53 -2.00
N VAL A 144 -18.93 21.38 -2.64
CA VAL A 144 -19.08 20.08 -1.97
C VAL A 144 -18.35 19.01 -2.74
N GLN A 145 -17.63 18.16 -2.02
CA GLN A 145 -17.13 16.90 -2.55
C GLN A 145 -18.08 15.78 -2.15
N VAL A 146 -18.46 14.94 -3.10
CA VAL A 146 -19.27 13.74 -2.88
C VAL A 146 -18.43 12.53 -3.26
N THR A 147 -18.25 11.60 -2.33
CA THR A 147 -17.60 10.31 -2.61
C THR A 147 -18.66 9.22 -2.62
N ILE A 148 -18.75 8.48 -3.72
CA ILE A 148 -19.67 7.34 -3.87
C ILE A 148 -18.82 6.08 -3.90
N GLU A 149 -19.01 5.22 -2.92
CA GLU A 149 -18.40 3.89 -2.87
C GLU A 149 -19.48 2.86 -3.23
N ALA A 150 -19.28 2.13 -4.31
CA ALA A 150 -20.14 1.02 -4.73
C ALA A 150 -19.42 -0.31 -4.47
N ARG A 151 -20.14 -1.34 -4.04
CA ARG A 151 -19.56 -2.65 -3.72
C ARG A 151 -20.50 -3.82 -4.02
N GLN A 152 -19.92 -4.98 -4.32
CA GLN A 152 -20.63 -6.25 -4.49
C GLN A 152 -20.32 -7.17 -3.29
N PRO A 153 -21.15 -7.20 -2.23
CA PRO A 153 -20.77 -7.81 -0.95
C PRO A 153 -20.88 -9.35 -0.91
N GLU A 154 -21.95 -9.92 -1.46
CA GLU A 154 -22.39 -11.28 -1.08
C GLU A 154 -22.14 -12.36 -2.14
N VAL A 155 -22.31 -12.02 -3.41
CA VAL A 155 -22.25 -12.97 -4.52
C VAL A 155 -21.62 -12.33 -5.75
N ASP A 156 -20.98 -13.14 -6.59
CA ASP A 156 -20.47 -12.70 -7.87
C ASP A 156 -21.63 -12.21 -8.74
N GLY A 157 -21.57 -10.98 -9.22
CA GLY A 157 -22.61 -10.42 -10.10
C GLY A 157 -22.05 -9.61 -11.26
N VAL A 158 -22.94 -9.09 -12.09
CA VAL A 158 -22.57 -8.22 -13.20
C VAL A 158 -23.36 -6.92 -13.09
N TRP A 159 -22.63 -5.81 -13.06
CA TRP A 159 -23.23 -4.47 -13.01
C TRP A 159 -23.52 -4.02 -14.44
N SER A 160 -24.80 -4.07 -14.81
CA SER A 160 -25.26 -3.53 -16.08
C SER A 160 -25.22 -2.00 -16.12
N SER A 161 -25.33 -1.35 -14.95
CA SER A 161 -25.21 0.11 -14.84
C SER A 161 -24.95 0.56 -13.40
N LEU A 162 -24.17 1.63 -13.24
CA LEU A 162 -24.11 2.46 -12.03
C LEU A 162 -24.32 3.91 -12.46
N ARG A 163 -25.34 4.57 -11.92
CA ARG A 163 -25.72 5.93 -12.34
C ARG A 163 -26.26 6.78 -11.20
N LEU A 164 -26.10 8.09 -11.33
CA LEU A 164 -26.77 9.07 -10.50
C LEU A 164 -27.91 9.68 -11.31
N ARG A 165 -29.13 9.65 -10.75
CA ARG A 165 -30.31 10.30 -11.33
C ARG A 165 -30.60 11.59 -10.60
N PHE A 166 -30.57 12.70 -11.32
CA PHE A 166 -30.90 14.03 -10.80
C PHE A 166 -32.36 14.38 -11.09
N ASP A 167 -32.96 15.19 -10.23
CA ASP A 167 -34.33 15.68 -10.45
C ASP A 167 -34.41 16.72 -11.60
N ARG A 168 -33.26 17.27 -11.99
CA ARG A 168 -33.12 18.21 -13.11
C ARG A 168 -32.24 17.61 -14.20
N PRO A 169 -32.49 17.95 -15.49
CA PRO A 169 -31.60 17.57 -16.57
C PRO A 169 -30.19 18.12 -16.36
N LEU A 170 -29.20 17.30 -16.64
CA LEU A 170 -27.80 17.68 -16.74
C LEU A 170 -27.52 18.24 -18.13
N ARG A 171 -26.70 19.28 -18.21
CA ARG A 171 -26.12 19.75 -19.48
C ARG A 171 -24.64 19.36 -19.51
N PRO A 172 -24.20 18.50 -20.44
CA PRO A 172 -22.80 18.07 -20.49
C PRO A 172 -21.86 19.22 -20.80
N GLY A 173 -20.67 19.20 -20.19
CA GLY A 173 -19.51 20.01 -20.59
C GLY A 173 -18.79 19.41 -21.80
N SER A 174 -17.64 19.97 -22.18
CA SER A 174 -16.78 19.39 -23.22
C SER A 174 -15.94 18.22 -22.71
N VAL A 175 -15.76 18.11 -21.40
CA VAL A 175 -15.02 17.03 -20.74
C VAL A 175 -15.96 15.91 -20.28
N PRO A 176 -15.68 14.62 -20.56
CA PRO A 176 -16.48 13.51 -20.03
C PRO A 176 -16.60 13.55 -18.50
N GLY A 177 -17.82 13.40 -18.00
CA GLY A 177 -18.14 13.49 -16.57
C GLY A 177 -18.23 14.90 -16.00
N ALA A 178 -18.05 15.94 -16.83
CA ALA A 178 -18.33 17.33 -16.49
C ALA A 178 -19.74 17.71 -16.94
N ALA A 179 -20.53 18.35 -16.08
CA ALA A 179 -21.87 18.81 -16.43
C ALA A 179 -22.37 19.95 -15.52
N THR A 180 -23.39 20.68 -15.98
CA THR A 180 -24.16 21.58 -15.13
C THR A 180 -25.51 20.98 -14.73
N CYS A 181 -25.93 21.18 -13.49
CA CYS A 181 -27.24 20.82 -12.94
C CYS A 181 -27.89 22.06 -12.29
N GLY A 182 -28.71 22.80 -13.05
CA GLY A 182 -29.21 24.10 -12.59
C GLY A 182 -28.07 25.12 -12.51
N ASP A 183 -27.88 25.71 -11.33
CA ASP A 183 -26.79 26.64 -11.00
C ASP A 183 -25.49 25.94 -10.56
N TRP A 184 -25.48 24.62 -10.45
CA TRP A 184 -24.31 23.85 -10.06
C TRP A 184 -23.49 23.40 -11.26
N GLY A 185 -22.19 23.68 -11.23
CA GLY A 185 -21.19 22.92 -11.98
C GLY A 185 -20.84 21.63 -11.22
N LEU A 186 -20.63 20.56 -11.96
CA LEU A 186 -20.34 19.22 -11.46
C LEU A 186 -19.21 18.61 -12.31
N ALA A 187 -18.28 17.92 -11.65
CA ALA A 187 -17.27 17.12 -12.32
C ALA A 187 -17.04 15.80 -11.57
N VAL A 188 -16.73 14.74 -12.30
CA VAL A 188 -16.30 13.44 -11.73
C VAL A 188 -14.80 13.28 -11.93
N GLN A 189 -14.09 12.80 -10.91
CA GLN A 189 -12.66 12.54 -11.00
C GLN A 189 -12.42 11.40 -11.97
N ARG A 190 -11.70 11.69 -13.05
CA ARG A 190 -11.43 10.81 -14.19
C ARG A 190 -10.22 9.96 -13.89
N ALA A 191 -10.36 8.99 -13.00
CA ALA A 191 -9.48 7.84 -13.08
C ALA A 191 -9.97 6.98 -14.26
N ARG A 192 -9.08 6.63 -15.19
CA ARG A 192 -9.41 5.71 -16.30
C ARG A 192 -9.98 4.36 -15.79
N GLU A 193 -9.73 4.03 -14.52
CA GLU A 193 -10.16 2.81 -13.82
C GLU A 193 -11.53 2.88 -13.15
N ARG A 194 -12.00 4.09 -12.82
CA ARG A 194 -13.28 4.26 -12.13
C ARG A 194 -14.45 4.16 -13.11
N GLY A 195 -14.24 3.61 -14.30
CA GLY A 195 -15.26 3.45 -15.31
C GLY A 195 -15.47 4.70 -16.17
N PRO A 196 -16.03 4.52 -17.38
CA PRO A 196 -16.46 5.63 -18.23
C PRO A 196 -17.49 6.53 -17.53
N VAL A 197 -17.44 7.83 -17.78
CA VAL A 197 -18.47 8.73 -17.27
C VAL A 197 -19.22 9.36 -18.43
N GLU A 198 -20.54 9.20 -18.43
CA GLU A 198 -21.44 9.73 -19.44
C GLU A 198 -22.57 10.54 -18.83
N VAL A 199 -23.04 11.52 -19.58
CA VAL A 199 -24.13 12.41 -19.18
C VAL A 199 -25.22 12.28 -20.22
N SER A 200 -26.43 11.90 -19.80
CA SER A 200 -27.59 11.70 -20.68
C SER A 200 -28.88 12.13 -19.98
N GLY A 201 -29.44 13.26 -20.40
CA GLY A 201 -30.64 13.83 -19.79
C GLY A 201 -30.44 14.07 -18.28
N PRO A 202 -31.25 13.49 -17.38
CA PRO A 202 -31.07 13.61 -15.93
C PRO A 202 -30.05 12.63 -15.34
N LEU A 203 -29.36 11.83 -16.15
CA LEU A 203 -28.49 10.74 -15.70
C LEU A 203 -27.01 11.11 -15.86
N LEU A 204 -26.24 10.86 -14.81
CA LEU A 204 -24.78 10.74 -14.83
C LEU A 204 -24.44 9.26 -14.68
N GLU A 205 -24.07 8.60 -15.78
CA GLU A 205 -23.72 7.19 -15.80
C GLU A 205 -22.22 7.03 -15.52
N LEU A 206 -21.90 6.42 -14.38
CA LEU A 206 -20.54 6.07 -13.97
C LEU A 206 -20.08 4.73 -14.59
N TYR A 207 -21.05 3.90 -14.95
CA TYR A 207 -20.88 2.71 -15.78
C TYR A 207 -22.12 2.64 -16.71
N PRO A 208 -22.04 3.14 -17.95
CA PRO A 208 -23.13 3.19 -18.91
C PRO A 208 -23.32 1.82 -19.57
N ARG A 209 -24.58 1.45 -19.80
CA ARG A 209 -24.97 0.12 -20.33
C ARG A 209 -24.31 -0.24 -21.66
N ARG A 210 -23.97 0.77 -22.48
CA ARG A 210 -23.40 0.57 -23.81
C ARG A 210 -21.99 -0.04 -23.80
N LEU A 211 -21.28 0.01 -22.67
CA LEU A 211 -19.98 -0.66 -22.54
C LEU A 211 -20.11 -2.16 -22.24
N GLY A 212 -21.33 -2.67 -22.14
CA GLY A 212 -21.57 -4.04 -21.70
C GLY A 212 -21.57 -4.14 -20.17
N PRO A 213 -21.90 -5.32 -19.66
CA PRO A 213 -22.09 -5.51 -18.24
C PRO A 213 -20.71 -5.63 -17.56
N PHE A 214 -20.52 -4.92 -16.44
CA PHE A 214 -19.23 -4.87 -15.74
C PHE A 214 -19.14 -6.02 -14.73
N PRO A 215 -18.15 -6.92 -14.83
CA PRO A 215 -18.01 -7.99 -13.87
C PRO A 215 -17.70 -7.41 -12.48
N ALA A 216 -18.60 -7.62 -11.54
CA ALA A 216 -18.48 -7.20 -10.16
C ALA A 216 -18.52 -8.46 -9.30
N ASP A 217 -17.35 -9.07 -9.11
CA ASP A 217 -17.22 -10.29 -8.34
C ASP A 217 -17.47 -10.03 -6.85
N ARG A 218 -17.72 -11.08 -6.07
CA ARG A 218 -17.89 -10.96 -4.62
C ARG A 218 -16.65 -10.29 -4.03
N GLY A 219 -16.89 -9.12 -3.48
CA GLY A 219 -15.92 -8.25 -2.85
C GLY A 219 -15.37 -7.14 -3.73
N PHE A 220 -15.79 -7.07 -5.00
CA PHE A 220 -15.51 -5.93 -5.86
C PHE A 220 -16.01 -4.64 -5.23
N ARG A 221 -15.18 -3.61 -5.28
CA ARG A 221 -15.49 -2.27 -4.82
C ARG A 221 -14.91 -1.26 -5.81
N THR A 222 -15.58 -0.12 -5.95
CA THR A 222 -15.08 1.04 -6.67
C THR A 222 -15.55 2.31 -5.98
N SER A 223 -14.73 3.36 -6.01
CA SER A 223 -15.07 4.67 -5.49
C SER A 223 -15.05 5.74 -6.57
N HIS A 224 -15.98 6.69 -6.52
CA HIS A 224 -16.01 7.85 -7.39
C HIS A 224 -16.01 9.12 -6.55
N VAL A 225 -15.16 10.07 -6.92
CA VAL A 225 -15.15 11.41 -6.32
C VAL A 225 -15.81 12.36 -7.30
N LEU A 226 -16.84 13.06 -6.83
CA LEU A 226 -17.54 14.10 -7.55
C LEU A 226 -17.32 15.43 -6.83
N LEU A 227 -17.20 16.49 -7.61
CA LEU A 227 -17.05 17.85 -7.13
C LEU A 227 -18.20 18.68 -7.64
N PHE A 228 -18.89 19.36 -6.73
CA PHE A 228 -19.99 20.27 -7.03
C PHE A 228 -19.58 21.68 -6.64
N ARG A 229 -19.77 22.66 -7.52
CA ARG A 229 -19.59 24.08 -7.19
C ARG A 229 -20.64 24.97 -7.87
N ARG A 230 -21.30 25.85 -7.11
CA ARG A 230 -22.28 26.81 -7.69
C ARG A 230 -21.59 27.81 -8.60
N GLY A 231 -22.23 28.10 -9.74
CA GLY A 231 -21.77 29.06 -10.75
C GLY A 231 -20.49 28.65 -11.50
N ALA A 232 -19.93 27.47 -11.24
CA ALA A 232 -18.68 27.03 -11.85
C ALA A 232 -18.87 26.50 -13.26
N ASP A 233 -17.91 26.80 -14.14
CA ASP A 233 -17.75 26.10 -15.41
C ASP A 233 -17.36 24.62 -15.13
N PRO A 234 -18.12 23.64 -15.63
CA PRO A 234 -17.87 22.24 -15.32
C PRO A 234 -16.55 21.71 -15.88
N ASP A 235 -16.07 22.24 -17.01
CA ASP A 235 -14.80 21.82 -17.62
C ASP A 235 -13.59 22.32 -16.83
N ALA A 236 -13.63 23.57 -16.36
CA ALA A 236 -12.69 24.09 -15.38
C ALA A 236 -12.71 23.23 -14.11
N LEU A 237 -13.90 22.93 -13.57
CA LEU A 237 -14.05 22.10 -12.37
C LEU A 237 -13.48 20.69 -12.54
N SER A 238 -13.60 20.10 -13.73
CA SER A 238 -12.97 18.81 -14.04
C SER A 238 -11.44 18.90 -14.00
N ARG A 239 -10.85 19.93 -14.60
CA ARG A 239 -9.39 20.16 -14.49
C ARG A 239 -8.96 20.39 -13.05
N GLU A 240 -9.77 21.12 -12.28
CA GLU A 240 -9.51 21.35 -10.87
C GLU A 240 -9.49 20.07 -10.03
N LEU A 241 -10.39 19.13 -10.34
CA LEU A 241 -10.54 17.87 -9.65
C LEU A 241 -9.44 16.86 -10.01
N GLU A 242 -8.96 16.86 -11.26
CA GLU A 242 -7.82 16.02 -11.66
C GLU A 242 -6.50 16.46 -11.04
N LEU A 243 -6.30 17.77 -10.91
CA LEU A 243 -5.07 18.36 -10.40
C LEU A 243 -5.43 19.24 -9.19
N PRO A 244 -5.74 18.63 -8.03
CA PRO A 244 -6.10 19.37 -6.83
C PRO A 244 -4.91 20.21 -6.34
N LEU A 245 -5.21 21.28 -5.61
CA LEU A 245 -4.19 22.07 -4.92
C LEU A 245 -3.60 21.25 -3.78
N ARG A 246 -2.27 21.05 -3.81
CA ARG A 246 -1.50 20.33 -2.80
C ARG A 246 -0.63 21.29 -2.00
N ALA A 247 -0.55 21.07 -0.70
CA ALA A 247 0.51 21.66 0.11
C ALA A 247 1.79 20.84 -0.09
N CYS A 248 2.88 21.51 -0.47
CA CYS A 248 4.21 20.95 -0.61
C CYS A 248 5.04 21.50 0.55
N TRP A 249 5.20 20.70 1.59
CA TRP A 249 5.99 21.07 2.77
C TRP A 249 7.47 21.15 2.41
N ASP A 250 8.19 22.05 3.08
CA ASP A 250 9.63 22.04 3.06
C ASP A 250 10.15 20.64 3.50
N PRO A 251 11.00 19.97 2.70
CA PRO A 251 11.51 18.65 3.04
C PRO A 251 12.28 18.58 4.36
N GLU A 252 13.04 19.63 4.71
CA GLU A 252 13.77 19.69 5.97
C GLU A 252 12.81 19.79 7.14
N TYR A 253 11.75 20.60 7.00
CA TYR A 253 10.67 20.66 8.00
C TYR A 253 10.05 19.28 8.21
N LEU A 254 9.68 18.60 7.12
CA LEU A 254 8.99 17.32 7.20
C LEU A 254 9.88 16.22 7.82
N ASP A 255 11.18 16.14 7.48
CA ASP A 255 12.15 15.25 8.14
C ASP A 255 12.27 15.56 9.65
N ALA A 256 12.39 16.85 9.99
CA ALA A 256 12.61 17.30 11.36
C ALA A 256 11.37 17.14 12.27
N THR A 257 10.15 17.08 11.72
CA THR A 257 8.96 16.73 12.52
C THR A 257 9.01 15.29 13.04
N GLY A 258 9.70 14.39 12.32
CA GLY A 258 9.64 12.95 12.54
C GLY A 258 8.26 12.33 12.29
N ALA A 259 7.28 13.07 11.78
CA ALA A 259 5.89 12.60 11.66
C ALA A 259 5.74 11.40 10.71
N MET A 260 6.60 11.26 9.69
CA MET A 260 6.72 10.07 8.82
C MET A 260 7.82 9.09 9.27
N GLY A 261 8.42 9.30 10.44
CA GLY A 261 9.76 8.79 10.78
C GLY A 261 10.83 9.47 9.93
N ARG A 262 12.05 8.93 9.90
CA ARG A 262 13.16 9.51 9.12
C ARG A 262 12.90 9.45 7.62
N THR A 263 12.77 10.58 6.95
CA THR A 263 12.54 10.63 5.49
C THR A 263 13.84 10.79 4.70
N GLY A 264 14.85 11.38 5.32
CA GLY A 264 16.16 11.67 4.74
C GLY A 264 16.20 12.98 3.95
N GLY A 265 17.40 13.53 3.73
CA GLY A 265 17.61 14.73 2.90
C GLY A 265 17.89 14.38 1.44
N PRO A 266 18.05 15.38 0.54
CA PRO A 266 18.36 15.18 -0.87
C PRO A 266 19.45 14.12 -1.10
N SER A 267 19.23 13.20 -2.04
CA SER A 267 20.12 12.06 -2.27
C SER A 267 20.46 11.88 -3.75
N PRO A 268 21.67 11.41 -4.09
CA PRO A 268 21.99 10.96 -5.46
C PRO A 268 20.99 9.94 -6.01
N LEU A 269 20.34 9.16 -5.12
CA LEU A 269 19.31 8.20 -5.48
C LEU A 269 18.10 8.84 -6.17
N ASP A 270 17.81 10.12 -5.91
CA ASP A 270 16.61 10.80 -6.40
C ASP A 270 16.63 10.92 -7.94
N ALA A 271 17.81 11.02 -8.56
CA ALA A 271 17.94 11.02 -10.02
C ALA A 271 17.60 9.65 -10.62
N SER A 272 18.10 8.56 -10.03
CA SER A 272 17.81 7.18 -10.44
C SER A 272 16.33 6.85 -10.22
N PHE A 273 15.77 7.30 -9.09
CA PHE A 273 14.35 7.19 -8.79
C PHE A 273 13.49 7.87 -9.86
N ARG A 274 13.78 9.15 -10.16
CA ARG A 274 13.02 9.92 -11.16
C ARG A 274 13.10 9.27 -12.54
N SER A 275 14.30 8.88 -12.98
CA SER A 275 14.46 8.17 -14.26
C SER A 275 13.67 6.87 -14.31
N SER A 276 13.64 6.11 -13.20
CA SER A 276 12.86 4.88 -13.11
C SER A 276 11.36 5.16 -13.17
N TRP A 277 10.89 6.13 -12.39
CA TRP A 277 9.48 6.51 -12.34
C TRP A 277 8.97 7.06 -13.68
N GLU A 278 9.76 7.84 -14.40
CA GLU A 278 9.43 8.31 -15.75
C GLU A 278 9.22 7.15 -16.73
N ARG A 279 10.07 6.11 -16.67
CA ARG A 279 9.89 4.87 -17.45
C ARG A 279 8.59 4.17 -17.07
N LEU A 280 8.27 4.08 -15.78
CA LEU A 280 7.00 3.50 -15.33
C LEU A 280 5.80 4.27 -15.86
N ARG A 281 5.81 5.61 -15.80
CA ARG A 281 4.74 6.46 -16.33
C ARG A 281 4.48 6.23 -17.81
N GLN A 282 5.52 5.97 -18.61
CA GLN A 282 5.38 5.61 -20.02
C GLN A 282 4.63 4.28 -20.21
N LEU A 283 4.88 3.29 -19.35
CA LEU A 283 4.18 2.01 -19.39
C LEU A 283 2.69 2.15 -19.05
N GLN A 284 2.31 3.10 -18.19
CA GLN A 284 0.90 3.31 -17.84
C GLN A 284 0.05 3.78 -19.01
N ALA A 285 0.66 4.48 -19.97
CA ALA A 285 -0.04 5.02 -21.14
C ALA A 285 -0.39 3.94 -22.18
N LEU A 286 0.07 2.70 -22.02
CA LEU A 286 -0.13 1.62 -22.99
C LEU A 286 -1.62 1.23 -23.12
N PRO A 287 -2.15 1.10 -24.35
CA PRO A 287 -3.56 0.78 -24.59
C PRO A 287 -4.03 -0.52 -23.94
N GLN A 288 -3.15 -1.53 -23.87
CA GLN A 288 -3.51 -2.83 -23.27
C GLN A 288 -3.92 -2.70 -21.82
N ASN A 289 -3.44 -1.68 -21.10
CA ASN A 289 -3.74 -1.43 -19.70
C ASN A 289 -5.24 -1.19 -19.43
N ARG A 290 -6.09 -1.10 -20.46
CA ARG A 290 -7.58 -1.01 -20.38
C ARG A 290 -8.08 -0.04 -19.30
N GLY A 291 -7.35 1.06 -19.13
CA GLY A 291 -7.68 2.10 -18.17
C GLY A 291 -7.05 1.94 -16.79
N TRP A 292 -6.30 0.87 -16.51
CA TRP A 292 -5.58 0.64 -15.26
C TRP A 292 -4.22 1.32 -15.27
N THR A 293 -3.98 2.19 -14.29
CA THR A 293 -2.64 2.56 -13.86
C THR A 293 -1.95 1.27 -13.41
N VAL A 294 -1.20 0.66 -14.32
CA VAL A 294 -0.46 -0.57 -14.04
C VAL A 294 0.75 -0.17 -13.20
N TRP A 295 0.54 -0.10 -11.91
CA TRP A 295 1.61 -0.02 -10.92
C TRP A 295 2.08 -1.42 -10.53
N GLY A 296 2.14 -2.29 -11.53
CA GLY A 296 1.97 -3.72 -11.36
C GLY A 296 2.99 -4.60 -12.06
N ASP A 297 3.03 -5.85 -11.62
CA ASP A 297 3.94 -6.90 -12.10
C ASP A 297 3.31 -7.61 -13.35
N PHE A 298 4.00 -7.46 -14.49
CA PHE A 298 3.96 -8.09 -15.83
C PHE A 298 2.75 -7.91 -16.76
N ILE A 299 3.10 -7.59 -18.02
CA ILE A 299 2.45 -8.07 -19.24
C ILE A 299 3.58 -8.63 -20.12
N ASP A 300 4.10 -9.81 -19.79
CA ASP A 300 4.78 -10.63 -20.80
C ASP A 300 4.64 -12.10 -20.46
N GLY A 301 4.46 -12.94 -21.47
CA GLY A 301 4.45 -14.39 -21.30
C GLY A 301 5.84 -14.96 -20.95
N ALA A 302 6.83 -14.13 -20.57
CA ALA A 302 8.19 -14.59 -20.32
C ALA A 302 8.34 -15.30 -18.96
N HIS A 303 7.40 -15.09 -18.04
CA HIS A 303 7.43 -15.65 -16.69
C HIS A 303 6.46 -16.82 -16.46
N GLY A 304 5.88 -17.38 -17.53
CA GLY A 304 4.90 -18.48 -17.46
C GLY A 304 3.46 -18.01 -17.19
N LEU A 305 2.51 -18.95 -17.19
CA LEU A 305 1.08 -18.64 -17.04
C LEU A 305 0.72 -18.21 -15.62
N ALA A 306 1.51 -18.62 -14.62
CA ALA A 306 1.37 -18.15 -13.24
C ALA A 306 1.38 -16.62 -13.11
N TYR A 307 1.94 -15.90 -14.09
CA TYR A 307 2.02 -14.44 -14.12
C TYR A 307 1.22 -13.82 -15.27
N ALA A 308 0.27 -14.56 -15.85
CA ALA A 308 -0.69 -13.98 -16.77
C ALA A 308 -1.64 -13.04 -16.00
N GLY A 309 -1.84 -11.82 -16.52
CA GLY A 309 -2.78 -10.86 -15.96
C GLY A 309 -2.11 -9.58 -15.50
N TYR A 310 -2.74 -8.89 -14.56
CA TYR A 310 -2.17 -7.71 -13.92
C TYR A 310 -1.99 -7.99 -12.44
N LEU A 311 -0.88 -7.52 -11.88
CA LEU A 311 -0.61 -7.59 -10.45
C LEU A 311 -0.67 -6.18 -9.89
N ALA A 312 -1.49 -5.90 -8.87
CA ALA A 312 -1.55 -4.55 -8.33
C ALA A 312 -0.45 -4.33 -7.28
N GLN A 313 0.44 -3.37 -7.53
CA GLN A 313 1.23 -2.66 -6.52
C GLN A 313 2.16 -3.51 -5.63
N GLU A 314 2.73 -4.60 -6.14
CA GLU A 314 3.64 -5.45 -5.35
C GLU A 314 4.79 -4.62 -4.72
N TYR A 315 5.03 -4.84 -3.42
CA TYR A 315 6.00 -4.09 -2.60
C TYR A 315 5.69 -2.60 -2.39
N ASP A 316 4.44 -2.18 -2.60
CA ASP A 316 3.95 -0.83 -2.28
C ASP A 316 4.77 0.29 -2.97
N PRO A 317 4.73 0.39 -4.31
CA PRO A 317 5.39 1.47 -5.04
C PRO A 317 4.86 2.87 -4.62
N ALA A 318 3.63 2.96 -4.11
CA ALA A 318 3.06 4.21 -3.62
C ALA A 318 3.81 4.74 -2.41
N SER A 319 4.20 3.87 -1.47
CA SER A 319 5.03 4.24 -0.31
C SER A 319 6.37 4.86 -0.74
N CYS A 320 6.95 4.37 -1.84
CA CYS A 320 8.17 4.93 -2.40
C CYS A 320 7.94 6.36 -2.95
N LEU A 321 6.81 6.60 -3.60
CA LEU A 321 6.43 7.93 -4.09
C LEU A 321 6.04 8.90 -2.96
N PHE A 322 5.36 8.44 -1.91
CA PHE A 322 5.11 9.26 -0.72
C PHE A 322 6.42 9.70 -0.07
N LEU A 323 7.40 8.79 0.04
CA LEU A 323 8.72 9.11 0.58
C LEU A 323 9.50 10.06 -0.33
N PHE A 324 9.44 9.86 -1.64
CA PHE A 324 10.05 10.77 -2.61
C PHE A 324 9.42 12.18 -2.54
N HIS A 325 8.09 12.29 -2.47
CA HIS A 325 7.40 13.55 -2.27
C HIS A 325 7.85 14.24 -0.98
N ALA A 326 7.84 13.51 0.14
CA ALA A 326 8.29 14.02 1.44
C ALA A 326 9.69 14.65 1.41
N ARG A 327 10.59 14.15 0.57
CA ARG A 327 11.99 14.59 0.46
C ARG A 327 12.23 15.69 -0.58
N THR A 328 11.36 15.81 -1.56
CA THR A 328 11.59 16.66 -2.75
C THR A 328 10.55 17.76 -2.90
N GLY A 329 9.43 17.65 -2.18
CA GLY A 329 8.27 18.51 -2.36
C GLY A 329 7.54 18.28 -3.69
N ASP A 330 7.86 17.22 -4.45
CA ASP A 330 7.30 16.98 -5.80
C ASP A 330 5.79 16.61 -5.72
N PRO A 331 4.87 17.49 -6.16
CA PRO A 331 3.43 17.24 -6.05
C PRO A 331 2.91 16.19 -7.03
N ASP A 332 3.61 15.94 -8.15
CA ASP A 332 3.22 14.90 -9.11
C ASP A 332 3.43 13.51 -8.48
N ALA A 333 4.48 13.36 -7.67
CA ALA A 333 4.73 12.12 -6.94
C ALA A 333 3.63 11.86 -5.91
N LEU A 334 3.17 12.89 -5.21
CA LEU A 334 2.05 12.78 -4.26
C LEU A 334 0.75 12.37 -4.96
N ASP A 335 0.40 12.99 -6.08
CA ASP A 335 -0.82 12.64 -6.81
C ASP A 335 -0.79 11.20 -7.32
N ALA A 336 0.34 10.78 -7.89
CA ALA A 336 0.52 9.40 -8.34
C ALA A 336 0.41 8.41 -7.16
N ALA A 337 1.00 8.73 -6.00
CA ALA A 337 0.92 7.88 -4.81
C ALA A 337 -0.51 7.80 -4.24
N VAL A 338 -1.27 8.89 -4.26
CA VAL A 338 -2.66 8.92 -3.80
C VAL A 338 -3.59 8.17 -4.74
N ASP A 339 -3.38 8.29 -6.05
CA ASP A 339 -4.11 7.54 -7.06
C ASP A 339 -3.88 6.03 -6.91
N MET A 340 -2.61 5.62 -6.78
CA MET A 340 -2.23 4.26 -6.39
C MET A 340 -2.95 3.79 -5.12
N ALA A 341 -2.89 4.56 -4.03
CA ALA A 341 -3.51 4.16 -2.77
C ALA A 341 -5.03 3.96 -2.90
N ARG A 342 -5.72 4.79 -3.70
CA ARG A 342 -7.16 4.66 -3.97
C ARG A 342 -7.48 3.45 -4.82
N GLN A 343 -6.71 3.22 -5.88
CA GLN A 343 -6.82 2.01 -6.69
C GLN A 343 -6.67 0.76 -5.82
N TYR A 344 -5.65 0.71 -4.95
CA TYR A 344 -5.44 -0.41 -4.04
C TYR A 344 -6.63 -0.59 -3.08
N ALA A 345 -7.15 0.51 -2.53
CA ALA A 345 -8.29 0.48 -1.63
C ALA A 345 -9.58 -0.05 -2.27
N ASP A 346 -9.75 0.16 -3.58
CA ASP A 346 -10.94 -0.27 -4.32
C ASP A 346 -10.77 -1.68 -4.91
N ALA A 347 -9.60 -2.00 -5.47
CA ALA A 347 -9.41 -3.22 -6.26
C ALA A 347 -8.61 -4.32 -5.55
N SER A 348 -7.83 -3.99 -4.52
CA SER A 348 -6.85 -4.91 -3.92
C SER A 348 -7.15 -5.31 -2.47
N VAL A 349 -8.17 -4.71 -1.87
CA VAL A 349 -8.63 -5.02 -0.51
C VAL A 349 -10.05 -5.58 -0.55
N SER A 350 -10.24 -6.74 0.04
CA SER A 350 -11.55 -7.39 0.15
C SER A 350 -12.47 -6.68 1.15
N PRO A 351 -13.79 -6.93 1.14
CA PRO A 351 -14.74 -6.36 2.10
C PRO A 351 -14.51 -6.79 3.56
N ASP A 352 -13.74 -7.83 3.81
CA ASP A 352 -13.32 -8.27 5.13
C ASP A 352 -11.94 -7.69 5.53
N GLY A 353 -11.21 -7.07 4.60
CA GLY A 353 -9.90 -6.45 4.83
C GLY A 353 -8.71 -7.34 4.46
N GLY A 354 -8.96 -8.48 3.84
CA GLY A 354 -7.91 -9.30 3.25
C GLY A 354 -7.31 -8.63 2.01
N ASN A 355 -5.99 -8.64 1.91
CA ASN A 355 -5.28 -8.13 0.74
C ASN A 355 -5.14 -9.24 -0.31
N PHE A 356 -5.49 -8.97 -1.56
CA PHE A 356 -5.40 -9.97 -2.61
C PHE A 356 -3.95 -10.18 -3.05
N GLU A 357 -3.48 -11.43 -2.97
CA GLU A 357 -2.18 -11.82 -3.48
C GLU A 357 -2.24 -12.24 -4.95
N HIS A 358 -1.05 -12.27 -5.55
CA HIS A 358 -0.70 -12.61 -6.93
C HIS A 358 -1.51 -13.72 -7.61
N ARG A 359 -1.49 -13.66 -8.96
CA ARG A 359 -1.90 -14.72 -9.93
C ARG A 359 -3.36 -14.65 -10.40
N ALA A 360 -3.91 -13.46 -10.53
CA ALA A 360 -5.35 -13.27 -10.76
C ALA A 360 -5.90 -13.99 -12.02
N THR A 361 -5.21 -14.01 -13.16
CA THR A 361 -5.76 -14.68 -14.36
C THR A 361 -5.68 -16.21 -14.30
N LEU A 362 -4.52 -16.78 -13.92
CA LEU A 362 -4.42 -18.24 -13.72
C LEU A 362 -5.37 -18.70 -12.61
N GLN A 363 -5.47 -17.93 -11.52
CA GLN A 363 -6.45 -18.20 -10.47
C GLN A 363 -7.88 -18.06 -10.97
N ALA A 364 -8.21 -17.12 -11.85
CA ALA A 364 -9.55 -17.03 -12.42
C ALA A 364 -9.90 -18.31 -13.21
N VAL A 365 -8.94 -18.87 -13.97
CA VAL A 365 -9.07 -20.19 -14.63
C VAL A 365 -9.27 -21.29 -13.60
N GLU A 366 -8.41 -21.38 -12.59
CA GLU A 366 -8.49 -22.38 -11.51
C GLU A 366 -9.82 -22.29 -10.74
N THR A 367 -10.28 -21.08 -10.42
CA THR A 367 -11.54 -20.79 -9.72
C THR A 367 -12.74 -21.16 -10.58
N GLN A 368 -12.70 -20.92 -11.89
CA GLN A 368 -13.76 -21.33 -12.80
C GLN A 368 -13.89 -22.86 -12.83
N ILE A 369 -12.75 -23.56 -12.92
CA ILE A 369 -12.72 -25.03 -12.85
C ILE A 369 -13.20 -25.53 -11.49
N ALA A 370 -12.75 -24.91 -10.39
CA ALA A 370 -13.20 -25.25 -9.04
C ALA A 370 -14.71 -25.05 -8.86
N SER A 371 -15.27 -24.00 -9.44
CA SER A 371 -16.70 -23.69 -9.41
C SER A 371 -17.52 -24.70 -10.21
N ALA A 372 -17.05 -25.09 -11.39
CA ALA A 372 -17.67 -26.15 -12.18
C ALA A 372 -17.61 -27.51 -11.47
N ALA A 373 -16.46 -27.84 -10.86
CA ALA A 373 -16.29 -29.03 -10.04
C ALA A 373 -17.26 -29.04 -8.84
N ALA A 374 -17.38 -27.91 -8.13
CA ALA A 374 -18.33 -27.75 -7.04
C ALA A 374 -19.78 -27.96 -7.49
N GLY A 375 -20.15 -27.43 -8.66
CA GLY A 375 -21.48 -27.66 -9.25
C GLY A 375 -21.78 -29.15 -9.47
N ARG A 376 -20.83 -29.90 -10.07
CA ARG A 376 -20.97 -31.35 -10.27
C ARG A 376 -21.06 -32.13 -8.96
N LEU A 377 -20.20 -31.80 -7.99
CA LEU A 377 -20.21 -32.42 -6.65
C LEU A 377 -21.54 -32.20 -5.95
N LEU A 378 -22.06 -30.98 -5.97
CA LEU A 378 -23.33 -30.63 -5.35
C LEU A 378 -24.49 -31.44 -5.94
N SER A 379 -24.54 -31.57 -7.28
CA SER A 379 -25.52 -32.41 -7.96
C SER A 379 -25.43 -33.89 -7.52
N SER A 380 -24.22 -34.45 -7.44
CA SER A 380 -24.01 -35.82 -6.97
C SER A 380 -24.40 -35.98 -5.49
N TRP A 381 -24.02 -35.08 -4.60
CA TRP A 381 -24.35 -35.19 -3.18
C TRP A 381 -25.83 -35.08 -2.89
N ARG A 382 -26.55 -34.20 -3.58
CA ARG A 382 -28.01 -34.12 -3.45
C ARG A 382 -28.69 -35.42 -3.85
N HIS A 383 -28.15 -36.11 -4.86
CA HIS A 383 -28.62 -37.43 -5.27
C HIS A 383 -28.23 -38.53 -4.26
N ASP A 384 -26.95 -38.63 -3.89
CA ASP A 384 -26.38 -39.76 -3.14
C ASP A 384 -26.58 -39.67 -1.63
N THR A 385 -26.62 -38.45 -1.09
CA THR A 385 -26.62 -38.19 0.37
C THR A 385 -27.85 -37.44 0.85
N GLY A 386 -28.64 -36.88 -0.06
CA GLY A 386 -29.72 -35.95 0.25
C GLY A 386 -29.26 -34.56 0.70
N GLY A 387 -27.98 -34.21 0.46
CA GLY A 387 -27.40 -32.92 0.84
C GLY A 387 -27.06 -32.75 2.33
N GLU A 388 -27.15 -33.82 3.12
CA GLU A 388 -26.94 -33.76 4.58
C GLU A 388 -25.44 -33.70 4.91
N PRO A 389 -24.94 -32.65 5.60
CA PRO A 389 -23.49 -32.45 5.81
C PRO A 389 -22.77 -33.64 6.45
N THR A 390 -23.39 -34.36 7.39
CA THR A 390 -22.77 -35.52 8.05
C THR A 390 -22.61 -36.70 7.09
N ARG A 391 -23.61 -36.97 6.24
CA ARG A 391 -23.50 -37.96 5.16
C ARG A 391 -22.47 -37.55 4.11
N ILE A 392 -22.41 -36.28 3.72
CA ILE A 392 -21.38 -35.77 2.80
C ILE A 392 -19.98 -36.02 3.38
N ARG A 393 -19.74 -35.71 4.66
CA ARG A 393 -18.43 -35.95 5.31
C ARG A 393 -18.05 -37.43 5.30
N ARG A 394 -18.99 -38.33 5.61
CA ARG A 394 -18.76 -39.79 5.53
C ARG A 394 -18.48 -40.26 4.11
N TRP A 395 -19.19 -39.70 3.13
CA TRP A 395 -18.94 -39.97 1.71
C TRP A 395 -17.52 -39.54 1.31
N LEU A 396 -17.09 -38.35 1.75
CA LEU A 396 -15.75 -37.83 1.49
C LEU A 396 -14.66 -38.66 2.15
N GLU A 397 -14.86 -39.06 3.39
CA GLU A 397 -13.91 -39.92 4.11
C GLU A 397 -13.73 -41.25 3.39
N LYS A 398 -14.83 -41.86 2.92
CA LYS A 398 -14.80 -43.11 2.15
C LYS A 398 -14.10 -42.95 0.80
N ARG A 399 -14.34 -41.85 0.09
CA ARG A 399 -13.84 -41.66 -1.29
C ARG A 399 -12.42 -41.09 -1.35
N TYR A 400 -12.14 -40.06 -0.55
CA TYR A 400 -10.89 -39.28 -0.60
C TYR A 400 -10.09 -39.35 0.70
N GLY A 401 -10.52 -40.14 1.67
CA GLY A 401 -9.83 -40.35 2.93
C GLY A 401 -10.13 -39.30 4.02
N PRO A 402 -9.70 -39.57 5.26
CA PRO A 402 -10.06 -38.78 6.44
C PRO A 402 -9.47 -37.37 6.42
N LYS A 403 -8.34 -37.15 5.72
CA LYS A 403 -7.73 -35.82 5.61
C LYS A 403 -8.64 -34.85 4.85
N THR A 404 -9.25 -35.30 3.76
CA THR A 404 -10.18 -34.50 2.94
C THR A 404 -11.47 -34.22 3.69
N ALA A 405 -12.02 -35.22 4.39
CA ALA A 405 -13.20 -35.04 5.22
C ALA A 405 -12.97 -34.03 6.36
N ARG A 406 -11.78 -34.05 6.99
CA ARG A 406 -11.39 -33.06 8.00
C ARG A 406 -11.27 -31.65 7.44
N ALA A 407 -10.77 -31.48 6.21
CA ALA A 407 -10.61 -30.16 5.61
C ALA A 407 -11.94 -29.41 5.44
N VAL A 408 -13.04 -30.12 5.16
CA VAL A 408 -14.39 -29.52 5.04
C VAL A 408 -15.21 -29.59 6.32
N GLN A 409 -14.67 -30.17 7.40
CA GLN A 409 -15.37 -30.33 8.68
C GLN A 409 -15.89 -29.01 9.29
N PRO A 410 -15.15 -27.89 9.21
CA PRO A 410 -15.62 -26.61 9.75
C PRO A 410 -16.81 -26.01 8.99
N LEU A 411 -17.15 -26.52 7.81
CA LEU A 411 -18.18 -25.95 6.93
C LEU A 411 -19.55 -26.55 7.25
N HIS A 412 -20.58 -25.70 7.24
CA HIS A 412 -21.90 -26.05 7.77
C HIS A 412 -22.94 -26.32 6.68
N ASN A 413 -22.70 -25.91 5.44
CA ASN A 413 -23.62 -26.17 4.32
C ASN A 413 -22.92 -26.87 3.14
N GLU A 414 -23.71 -27.62 2.37
CA GLU A 414 -23.24 -28.41 1.24
C GLU A 414 -22.56 -27.58 0.14
N LEU A 415 -22.99 -26.34 -0.07
CA LEU A 415 -22.44 -25.46 -1.10
C LEU A 415 -21.01 -25.03 -0.75
N GLU A 416 -20.78 -24.62 0.50
CA GLU A 416 -19.44 -24.31 1.02
C GLU A 416 -18.53 -25.53 0.95
N MET A 417 -19.02 -26.69 1.37
CA MET A 417 -18.28 -27.95 1.28
C MET A 417 -17.89 -28.28 -0.16
N ALA A 418 -18.80 -28.11 -1.12
CA ALA A 418 -18.56 -28.38 -2.53
C ALA A 418 -17.55 -27.40 -3.13
N ARG A 419 -17.68 -26.10 -2.83
CA ARG A 419 -16.72 -25.06 -3.25
C ARG A 419 -15.32 -25.32 -2.72
N HIS A 420 -15.22 -25.65 -1.43
CA HIS A 420 -13.94 -25.95 -0.80
C HIS A 420 -13.30 -27.21 -1.39
N LEU A 421 -14.08 -28.28 -1.59
CA LEU A 421 -13.58 -29.50 -2.20
C LEU A 421 -13.17 -29.29 -3.66
N GLY A 422 -14.00 -28.62 -4.46
CA GLY A 422 -13.66 -28.30 -5.86
C GLY A 422 -12.34 -27.55 -5.97
N TYR A 423 -12.09 -26.60 -5.05
CA TYR A 423 -10.80 -25.93 -4.96
C TYR A 423 -9.64 -26.88 -4.56
N LEU A 424 -9.83 -27.73 -3.55
CA LEU A 424 -8.82 -28.72 -3.16
C LEU A 424 -8.50 -29.72 -4.29
N MET A 425 -9.50 -30.08 -5.09
CA MET A 425 -9.32 -30.93 -6.28
C MET A 425 -8.46 -30.22 -7.33
N VAL A 426 -8.68 -28.93 -7.58
CA VAL A 426 -7.81 -28.12 -8.45
C VAL A 426 -6.38 -28.06 -7.93
N VAL A 427 -6.19 -27.83 -6.62
CA VAL A 427 -4.85 -27.80 -6.00
C VAL A 427 -4.15 -29.16 -6.14
N ALA A 428 -4.87 -30.27 -5.95
CA ALA A 428 -4.33 -31.62 -6.12
C ALA A 428 -3.99 -31.92 -7.59
N ALA A 429 -4.89 -31.60 -8.52
CA ALA A 429 -4.69 -31.75 -9.96
C ALA A 429 -3.46 -30.97 -10.44
N ARG A 430 -3.27 -29.73 -9.97
CA ARG A 430 -2.10 -28.92 -10.30
C ARG A 430 -0.80 -29.59 -9.88
N ARG A 431 -0.75 -30.24 -8.71
CA ARG A 431 0.45 -30.97 -8.25
C ARG A 431 0.77 -32.18 -9.13
N ASN A 432 -0.22 -32.71 -9.85
CA ASN A 432 -0.05 -33.82 -10.78
C ASN A 432 0.37 -33.37 -12.18
N LEU A 433 0.37 -32.07 -12.47
CA LEU A 433 0.91 -31.54 -13.71
C LEU A 433 2.44 -31.66 -13.71
N ARG A 434 2.99 -32.37 -14.69
CA ARG A 434 4.44 -32.57 -14.82
C ARG A 434 5.17 -31.33 -15.34
N GLN A 435 4.49 -30.53 -16.15
CA GLN A 435 5.02 -29.32 -16.78
C GLN A 435 3.89 -28.29 -16.91
N GLU A 436 4.23 -27.01 -16.83
CA GLU A 436 3.30 -25.91 -17.08
C GLU A 436 3.04 -25.82 -18.60
N PRO A 437 1.78 -26.00 -19.07
CA PRO A 437 1.45 -25.86 -20.48
C PRO A 437 1.67 -24.43 -20.99
N PRO A 438 1.84 -24.24 -22.31
CA PRO A 438 2.24 -22.95 -22.87
C PRO A 438 1.09 -21.92 -22.97
N THR A 439 -0.17 -22.34 -22.82
CA THR A 439 -1.35 -21.48 -22.96
C THR A 439 -2.37 -21.73 -21.85
N LEU A 440 -3.17 -20.72 -21.51
CA LEU A 440 -4.23 -20.86 -20.50
C LEU A 440 -5.23 -21.96 -20.84
N ARG A 441 -5.54 -22.15 -22.13
CA ARG A 441 -6.41 -23.23 -22.60
C ARG A 441 -5.79 -24.59 -22.33
N ASN A 442 -4.54 -24.80 -22.75
CA ASN A 442 -3.85 -26.07 -22.54
C ASN A 442 -3.66 -26.34 -21.04
N TYR A 443 -3.45 -25.30 -20.23
CA TYR A 443 -3.44 -25.41 -18.78
C TYR A 443 -4.77 -25.88 -18.23
N ALA A 444 -5.89 -25.26 -18.62
CA ALA A 444 -7.21 -25.64 -18.17
C ALA A 444 -7.54 -27.09 -18.56
N GLU A 445 -7.29 -27.47 -19.82
CA GLU A 445 -7.49 -28.83 -20.33
C GLU A 445 -6.62 -29.86 -19.59
N ALA A 446 -5.33 -29.56 -19.37
CA ALA A 446 -4.44 -30.44 -18.63
C ALA A 446 -4.86 -30.59 -17.16
N LEU A 447 -5.29 -29.49 -16.53
CA LEU A 447 -5.72 -29.47 -15.14
C LEU A 447 -7.00 -30.30 -14.94
N ILE A 448 -7.98 -30.13 -15.83
CA ILE A 448 -9.23 -30.92 -15.84
C ILE A 448 -8.94 -32.40 -16.11
N GLY A 449 -8.02 -32.71 -17.02
CA GLY A 449 -7.62 -34.07 -17.35
C GLY A 449 -6.79 -34.77 -16.27
N ALA A 450 -6.33 -34.06 -15.24
CA ALA A 450 -5.57 -34.62 -14.14
C ALA A 450 -6.47 -35.10 -12.99
N GLU A 451 -6.02 -36.14 -12.27
CA GLU A 451 -6.69 -36.59 -11.04
C GLU A 451 -6.57 -35.50 -9.95
N PRO A 452 -7.61 -35.23 -9.15
CA PRO A 452 -8.91 -35.93 -9.12
C PRO A 452 -10.01 -35.31 -10.01
N LEU A 453 -9.73 -34.27 -10.78
CA LEU A 453 -10.75 -33.57 -11.59
C LEU A 453 -11.27 -34.41 -12.76
N ARG A 454 -10.44 -35.30 -13.30
CA ARG A 454 -10.80 -36.21 -14.40
C ARG A 454 -12.07 -37.01 -14.12
N GLU A 455 -12.33 -37.36 -12.85
CA GLU A 455 -13.52 -38.12 -12.45
C GLU A 455 -14.84 -37.37 -12.64
N LEU A 456 -14.80 -36.04 -12.78
CA LEU A 456 -15.99 -35.19 -12.85
C LEU A 456 -16.48 -34.91 -14.28
N ASP A 457 -15.73 -35.37 -15.30
CA ASP A 457 -16.05 -35.19 -16.73
C ASP A 457 -16.49 -33.75 -17.06
N LEU A 458 -15.59 -32.79 -16.82
CA LEU A 458 -15.84 -31.35 -17.01
C LEU A 458 -15.41 -30.91 -18.42
N PRO A 459 -16.32 -30.78 -19.40
CA PRO A 459 -15.95 -30.29 -20.73
C PRO A 459 -15.45 -28.84 -20.68
N THR A 460 -14.15 -28.63 -20.95
CA THR A 460 -13.48 -27.31 -20.87
C THR A 460 -14.22 -26.23 -21.64
N ALA A 461 -14.71 -26.54 -22.85
CA ALA A 461 -15.42 -25.59 -23.69
C ALA A 461 -16.71 -25.09 -23.01
N GLU A 462 -17.50 -25.99 -22.41
CA GLU A 462 -18.78 -25.65 -21.80
C GLU A 462 -18.60 -24.88 -20.49
N ILE A 463 -17.64 -25.28 -19.65
CA ILE A 463 -17.46 -24.63 -18.35
C ILE A 463 -16.96 -23.19 -18.48
N PHE A 464 -16.32 -22.83 -19.60
CA PHE A 464 -15.82 -21.47 -19.84
C PHE A 464 -16.76 -20.59 -20.67
N VAL A 465 -17.84 -21.11 -21.25
CA VAL A 465 -18.91 -20.27 -21.87
C VAL A 465 -19.43 -19.21 -20.89
N PRO A 466 -19.94 -19.55 -19.69
CA PRO A 466 -20.46 -18.54 -18.76
C PRO A 466 -19.37 -17.60 -18.23
N PHE A 467 -18.10 -18.03 -18.27
CA PHE A 467 -16.97 -17.17 -17.93
C PHE A 467 -16.75 -16.09 -19.00
N PHE A 468 -16.67 -16.48 -20.27
CA PHE A 468 -16.50 -15.51 -21.37
C PHE A 468 -17.74 -14.65 -21.58
N ASP A 469 -18.95 -15.15 -21.31
CA ASP A 469 -20.17 -14.34 -21.32
C ASP A 469 -20.11 -13.22 -20.26
N ARG A 470 -19.50 -13.49 -19.10
CA ARG A 470 -19.38 -12.54 -17.98
C ARG A 470 -18.24 -11.54 -18.16
N TYR A 471 -17.06 -12.01 -18.54
CA TYR A 471 -15.84 -11.19 -18.59
C TYR A 471 -15.47 -10.70 -19.99
N GLY A 472 -16.18 -11.18 -21.03
CA GLY A 472 -15.80 -11.01 -22.42
C GLY A 472 -14.56 -11.83 -22.80
N GLY A 473 -14.13 -11.68 -24.06
CA GLY A 473 -12.92 -12.31 -24.58
C GLY A 473 -13.12 -13.75 -25.07
N SER A 474 -12.02 -14.48 -25.20
CA SER A 474 -11.97 -15.87 -25.65
C SER A 474 -10.71 -16.55 -25.14
N TRP A 475 -10.44 -17.79 -25.52
CA TRP A 475 -9.14 -18.41 -25.23
C TRP A 475 -7.96 -17.71 -25.91
N ASP A 476 -8.19 -17.09 -27.07
CA ASP A 476 -7.16 -16.37 -27.84
C ASP A 476 -7.03 -14.90 -27.39
N ASP A 477 -8.08 -14.33 -26.81
CA ASP A 477 -8.09 -13.01 -26.15
C ASP A 477 -8.62 -13.14 -24.71
N PHE A 478 -7.87 -13.85 -23.87
CA PHE A 478 -8.31 -14.17 -22.52
C PHE A 478 -8.35 -12.91 -21.63
N PRO A 479 -9.45 -12.63 -20.91
CA PRO A 479 -9.56 -11.46 -20.06
C PRO A 479 -8.51 -11.48 -18.94
N ARG A 480 -7.99 -10.31 -18.58
CA ARG A 480 -6.95 -10.16 -17.57
C ARG A 480 -7.53 -9.61 -16.28
N PHE A 481 -7.15 -10.21 -15.16
CA PHE A 481 -7.74 -9.92 -13.86
C PHE A 481 -6.71 -9.25 -12.96
N HIS A 482 -7.21 -8.51 -11.97
CA HIS A 482 -6.41 -7.81 -10.96
C HIS A 482 -6.78 -8.22 -9.52
N PHE A 483 -7.81 -9.05 -9.35
CA PHE A 483 -8.30 -9.46 -8.06
C PHE A 483 -8.33 -11.00 -7.98
N CYS A 484 -8.07 -11.54 -6.79
CA CYS A 484 -8.10 -12.97 -6.53
C CYS A 484 -9.51 -13.40 -6.15
N ASN A 485 -10.12 -14.30 -6.94
CA ASN A 485 -11.48 -14.78 -6.73
C ASN A 485 -11.55 -16.18 -6.09
N VAL A 486 -10.44 -16.70 -5.55
CA VAL A 486 -10.37 -18.04 -4.94
C VAL A 486 -11.57 -18.27 -4.00
N PRO A 487 -12.37 -19.33 -4.15
CA PRO A 487 -13.64 -19.45 -3.44
C PRO A 487 -13.48 -19.69 -1.93
N VAL A 488 -12.26 -20.04 -1.49
CA VAL A 488 -11.92 -20.28 -0.09
C VAL A 488 -11.27 -19.03 0.49
N GLU A 489 -12.03 -18.29 1.30
CA GLU A 489 -11.61 -17.01 1.88
C GLU A 489 -10.29 -17.09 2.66
N SER A 490 -10.04 -18.20 3.36
CA SER A 490 -8.79 -18.42 4.08
C SER A 490 -7.56 -18.61 3.19
N GLU A 491 -7.76 -18.94 1.91
CA GLU A 491 -6.69 -19.16 0.93
C GLU A 491 -6.48 -17.92 0.03
N ARG A 492 -7.39 -16.93 0.08
CA ARG A 492 -7.29 -15.68 -0.69
C ARG A 492 -6.15 -14.77 -0.23
N HIS A 493 -5.74 -14.90 1.03
CA HIS A 493 -4.91 -13.92 1.73
C HIS A 493 -3.78 -14.63 2.46
N ARG A 494 -2.55 -14.49 1.96
CA ARG A 494 -1.34 -14.81 2.74
C ARG A 494 -0.65 -13.52 3.14
N ALA A 495 0.26 -13.66 4.09
CA ALA A 495 0.94 -12.51 4.66
C ALA A 495 2.11 -12.03 3.79
N GLY A 496 2.49 -12.81 2.78
CA GLY A 496 3.74 -12.66 2.02
C GLY A 496 3.82 -11.39 1.18
N HIS A 497 2.69 -10.72 0.93
CA HIS A 497 2.59 -9.47 0.17
C HIS A 497 1.46 -8.55 0.67
N SER A 498 1.27 -8.47 1.99
CA SER A 498 0.29 -7.52 2.54
C SER A 498 0.83 -6.08 2.48
N LEU A 499 0.03 -5.13 1.96
CA LEU A 499 0.49 -3.75 1.72
C LEU A 499 -0.52 -2.76 2.30
N VAL A 500 -0.13 -2.03 3.34
CA VAL A 500 -1.03 -1.09 4.02
C VAL A 500 -0.47 0.32 4.07
N GLU A 501 0.83 0.49 3.78
CA GLU A 501 1.50 1.77 3.99
C GLU A 501 0.96 2.87 3.10
N MET A 502 0.71 2.57 1.83
CA MET A 502 0.06 3.50 0.91
C MET A 502 -1.26 4.06 1.43
N LEU A 503 -2.08 3.24 2.12
CA LEU A 503 -3.38 3.66 2.64
C LEU A 503 -3.19 4.61 3.82
N VAL A 504 -2.23 4.31 4.70
CA VAL A 504 -1.90 5.16 5.85
C VAL A 504 -1.30 6.48 5.38
N TRP A 505 -0.28 6.45 4.51
CA TRP A 505 0.35 7.67 4.01
C TRP A 505 -0.59 8.50 3.15
N GLY A 506 -1.40 7.88 2.29
CA GLY A 506 -2.42 8.57 1.52
C GLY A 506 -3.43 9.27 2.42
N HIS A 507 -3.90 8.62 3.48
CA HIS A 507 -4.76 9.27 4.47
C HIS A 507 -4.04 10.42 5.21
N LEU A 508 -2.82 10.20 5.71
CA LEU A 508 -2.13 11.21 6.51
C LEU A 508 -1.76 12.46 5.71
N THR A 509 -1.42 12.30 4.42
CA THR A 509 -1.03 13.41 3.53
C THR A 509 -2.20 14.15 2.91
N THR A 510 -3.38 13.52 2.78
CA THR A 510 -4.55 14.13 2.11
C THR A 510 -5.79 14.27 2.99
N GLY A 511 -5.86 13.60 4.14
CA GLY A 511 -7.06 13.51 4.96
C GLY A 511 -8.19 12.68 4.35
N ASP A 512 -7.94 11.85 3.33
CA ASP A 512 -8.95 11.01 2.67
C ASP A 512 -9.52 9.96 3.64
N PRO A 513 -10.81 10.05 4.01
CA PRO A 513 -11.43 9.15 4.99
C PRO A 513 -11.67 7.73 4.44
N GLY A 514 -11.74 7.56 3.11
CA GLY A 514 -11.87 6.26 2.47
C GLY A 514 -10.61 5.43 2.68
N LEU A 515 -9.43 6.03 2.49
CA LEU A 515 -8.14 5.39 2.73
C LEU A 515 -7.96 4.98 4.20
N ARG A 516 -8.36 5.84 5.15
CA ARG A 516 -8.36 5.49 6.59
C ARG A 516 -9.25 4.28 6.87
N ARG A 517 -10.48 4.29 6.35
CA ARG A 517 -11.43 3.18 6.57
C ARG A 517 -10.85 1.86 6.09
N THR A 518 -10.29 1.84 4.89
CA THR A 518 -9.68 0.64 4.32
C THR A 518 -8.44 0.20 5.12
N ALA A 519 -7.56 1.13 5.53
CA ALA A 519 -6.42 0.79 6.38
C ALA A 519 -6.85 0.11 7.70
N LEU A 520 -7.89 0.64 8.37
CA LEU A 520 -8.41 0.05 9.60
C LEU A 520 -9.12 -1.28 9.39
N GLN A 521 -9.77 -1.47 8.24
CA GLN A 521 -10.40 -2.73 7.86
C GLN A 521 -9.33 -3.82 7.69
N VAL A 522 -8.25 -3.52 6.96
CA VAL A 522 -7.11 -4.43 6.80
C VAL A 522 -6.46 -4.74 8.15
N ALA A 523 -6.33 -3.74 9.02
CA ALA A 523 -5.74 -3.92 10.34
C ALA A 523 -6.54 -4.90 11.22
N ARG A 524 -7.88 -4.81 11.21
CA ARG A 524 -8.76 -5.75 11.92
C ARG A 524 -8.59 -7.17 11.37
N TYR A 525 -8.64 -7.31 10.04
CA TYR A 525 -8.40 -8.60 9.39
C TYR A 525 -7.05 -9.20 9.77
N HIS A 526 -6.00 -8.38 9.79
CA HIS A 526 -4.66 -8.84 10.11
C HIS A 526 -4.55 -9.41 11.52
N VAL A 527 -5.08 -8.70 12.53
CA VAL A 527 -4.99 -9.16 13.92
C VAL A 527 -5.92 -10.32 14.23
N GLU A 528 -7.07 -10.40 13.57
CA GLU A 528 -8.09 -11.44 13.82
C GLU A 528 -7.82 -12.73 13.05
N GLN A 529 -7.31 -12.65 11.82
CA GLN A 529 -7.21 -13.78 10.90
C GLN A 529 -5.77 -14.02 10.43
N LEU A 530 -5.12 -13.02 9.84
CA LEU A 530 -3.87 -13.22 9.10
C LEU A 530 -2.70 -13.59 10.02
N VAL A 531 -2.43 -12.78 11.04
CA VAL A 531 -1.27 -12.96 11.94
C VAL A 531 -1.36 -14.28 12.71
N PRO A 532 -2.49 -14.65 13.35
CA PRO A 532 -2.59 -15.95 14.03
C PRO A 532 -2.23 -17.14 13.12
N ARG A 533 -2.81 -17.18 11.90
CA ARG A 533 -2.56 -18.26 10.93
C ARG A 533 -1.11 -18.28 10.45
N THR A 534 -0.55 -17.11 10.19
CA THR A 534 0.84 -16.98 9.70
C THR A 534 1.85 -17.44 10.75
N ILE A 535 1.63 -17.06 12.02
CA ILE A 535 2.48 -17.52 13.13
C ILE A 535 2.40 -19.04 13.26
N GLU A 536 1.19 -19.60 13.29
CA GLU A 536 1.00 -21.05 13.39
C GLU A 536 1.72 -21.81 12.26
N HIS A 537 1.57 -21.33 11.02
CA HIS A 537 2.22 -21.91 9.85
C HIS A 537 3.74 -21.91 9.98
N LEU A 538 4.34 -20.77 10.33
CA LEU A 538 5.80 -20.60 10.31
C LEU A 538 6.49 -21.19 11.52
N GLU A 539 5.82 -21.24 12.69
CA GLU A 539 6.31 -22.00 13.84
C GLU A 539 6.40 -23.51 13.52
N GLY A 540 5.52 -24.02 12.64
CA GLY A 540 5.67 -25.36 12.06
C GLY A 540 6.99 -25.50 11.30
N SER A 541 7.26 -24.60 10.34
CA SER A 541 8.49 -24.62 9.54
C SER A 541 9.76 -24.49 10.39
N VAL A 542 9.74 -23.65 11.43
CA VAL A 542 10.85 -23.49 12.39
C VAL A 542 11.11 -24.78 13.16
N ARG A 543 10.07 -25.42 13.70
CA ARG A 543 10.20 -26.69 14.45
C ARG A 543 10.74 -27.82 13.59
N GLU A 544 10.35 -27.85 12.32
CA GLU A 544 10.78 -28.85 11.34
C GLU A 544 12.15 -28.53 10.70
N GLY A 545 12.77 -27.40 11.07
CA GLY A 545 14.08 -26.98 10.56
C GLY A 545 14.08 -26.66 9.06
N ARG A 546 12.92 -26.40 8.45
CA ARG A 546 12.77 -26.04 7.03
C ARG A 546 13.17 -24.58 6.80
N PRO A 547 13.53 -24.21 5.55
CA PRO A 547 13.61 -22.80 5.16
C PRO A 547 12.30 -22.08 5.51
N VAL A 548 12.43 -20.87 6.05
CA VAL A 548 11.31 -20.08 6.55
C VAL A 548 11.11 -18.88 5.63
N PRO A 549 9.92 -18.72 5.04
CA PRO A 549 9.59 -17.55 4.24
C PRO A 549 9.32 -16.32 5.12
N ALA A 550 10.35 -15.82 5.84
CA ALA A 550 10.21 -14.83 6.91
C ALA A 550 9.55 -13.49 6.52
N ARG A 551 9.48 -13.14 5.22
CA ARG A 551 8.67 -12.01 4.73
C ARG A 551 7.20 -12.09 5.13
N GLU A 552 6.65 -13.30 5.29
CA GLU A 552 5.30 -13.50 5.79
C GLU A 552 5.11 -12.98 7.23
N LEU A 553 6.16 -12.87 8.03
CA LEU A 553 6.12 -12.17 9.33
C LEU A 553 6.47 -10.70 9.20
N GLY A 554 7.41 -10.37 8.32
CA GLY A 554 7.89 -9.00 8.12
C GLY A 554 6.82 -8.05 7.61
N TRP A 555 6.04 -8.43 6.60
CA TRP A 555 4.98 -7.56 6.05
C TRP A 555 3.89 -7.22 7.07
N PRO A 556 3.27 -8.18 7.78
CA PRO A 556 2.36 -7.84 8.85
C PRO A 556 3.02 -6.96 9.90
N LEU A 557 4.26 -7.26 10.35
CA LEU A 557 4.92 -6.44 11.37
C LEU A 557 5.03 -4.98 10.91
N LEU A 558 5.46 -4.75 9.66
CA LEU A 558 5.57 -3.41 9.10
C LEU A 558 4.22 -2.71 9.00
N ASN A 559 3.22 -3.38 8.43
CA ASN A 559 1.87 -2.83 8.26
C ASN A 559 1.23 -2.46 9.59
N LEU A 560 1.27 -3.36 10.57
CA LEU A 560 0.68 -3.12 11.88
C LEU A 560 1.42 -2.01 12.63
N THR A 561 2.76 -1.97 12.54
CA THR A 561 3.56 -0.86 13.12
C THR A 561 3.08 0.49 12.59
N LEU A 562 2.82 0.58 11.29
CA LEU A 562 2.42 1.85 10.69
C LEU A 562 0.94 2.20 10.97
N VAL A 563 0.02 1.24 10.91
CA VAL A 563 -1.39 1.50 11.22
C VAL A 563 -1.58 2.01 12.65
N ARG A 564 -0.68 1.66 13.57
CA ARG A 564 -0.73 2.19 14.94
C ARG A 564 -0.74 3.71 15.03
N ILE A 565 -0.16 4.41 14.03
CA ILE A 565 -0.27 5.88 13.90
C ILE A 565 -1.74 6.34 13.89
N LEU A 566 -2.63 5.57 13.27
CA LEU A 566 -4.06 5.87 13.14
C LEU A 566 -4.89 5.42 14.35
N THR A 567 -4.38 4.49 15.17
CA THR A 567 -5.16 3.84 16.25
C THR A 567 -4.78 4.25 17.67
N GLN A 568 -3.55 4.70 17.90
CA GLN A 568 -2.94 4.92 19.24
C GLN A 568 -3.75 5.80 20.22
N ARG A 569 -4.75 6.55 19.74
CA ARG A 569 -5.79 7.18 20.58
C ARG A 569 -7.20 7.03 20.02
N SER A 570 -7.33 6.98 18.70
CA SER A 570 -8.62 6.99 18.02
C SER A 570 -9.35 5.63 18.09
N GLU A 571 -8.61 4.53 18.30
CA GLU A 571 -9.15 3.16 18.30
C GLU A 571 -8.40 2.31 19.36
N PRO A 572 -8.51 2.62 20.66
CA PRO A 572 -7.61 2.10 21.70
C PRO A 572 -7.62 0.56 21.81
N GLU A 573 -8.78 -0.08 21.65
CA GLU A 573 -8.87 -1.55 21.69
C GLU A 573 -8.20 -2.20 20.46
N LEU A 574 -8.34 -1.59 19.28
CA LEU A 574 -7.63 -2.07 18.10
C LEU A 574 -6.13 -1.83 18.23
N ASP A 575 -5.69 -0.67 18.75
CA ASP A 575 -4.27 -0.39 18.99
C ASP A 575 -3.62 -1.42 19.92
N ARG A 576 -4.32 -1.80 20.99
CA ARG A 576 -3.88 -2.83 21.92
C ARG A 576 -3.67 -4.17 21.21
N LYS A 577 -4.64 -4.62 20.41
CA LYS A 577 -4.53 -5.84 19.60
C LYS A 577 -3.39 -5.77 18.58
N LEU A 578 -3.21 -4.61 17.93
CA LEU A 578 -2.12 -4.38 16.99
C LEU A 578 -0.76 -4.48 17.69
N SER A 579 -0.61 -3.85 18.85
CA SER A 579 0.62 -3.91 19.64
C SER A 579 0.95 -5.34 20.09
N GLU A 580 -0.05 -6.11 20.55
CA GLU A 580 0.11 -7.52 20.91
C GLU A 580 0.55 -8.37 19.71
N ALA A 581 -0.08 -8.18 18.56
CA ALA A 581 0.28 -8.86 17.33
C ALA A 581 1.71 -8.53 16.89
N CYS A 582 2.13 -7.26 16.94
CA CYS A 582 3.51 -6.86 16.65
C CYS A 582 4.53 -7.56 17.55
N HIS A 583 4.32 -7.57 18.88
CA HIS A 583 5.22 -8.26 19.82
C HIS A 583 5.33 -9.75 19.50
N ARG A 584 4.20 -10.41 19.20
CA ARG A 584 4.20 -11.83 18.82
C ARG A 584 4.99 -12.09 17.53
N LEU A 585 4.85 -11.23 16.52
CA LEU A 585 5.60 -11.34 15.26
C LEU A 585 7.11 -11.18 15.49
N VAL A 586 7.52 -10.19 16.30
CA VAL A 586 8.93 -10.00 16.69
C VAL A 586 9.47 -11.24 17.41
N GLY A 587 8.73 -11.79 18.37
CA GLY A 587 9.15 -12.99 19.11
C GLY A 587 9.26 -14.25 18.24
N VAL A 588 8.47 -14.37 17.17
CA VAL A 588 8.65 -15.46 16.19
C VAL A 588 9.88 -15.20 15.32
N LEU A 589 10.04 -14.00 14.77
CA LEU A 589 11.23 -13.61 14.00
C LEU A 589 12.51 -13.83 14.79
N GLY A 590 12.50 -13.51 16.09
CA GLY A 590 13.63 -13.70 16.99
C GLY A 590 14.06 -15.15 17.20
N ARG A 591 13.16 -16.11 16.98
CA ARG A 591 13.43 -17.56 17.08
C ARG A 591 13.92 -18.18 15.77
N ILE A 592 13.81 -17.49 14.63
CA ILE A 592 14.30 -18.00 13.35
C ILE A 592 15.82 -17.81 13.29
N PRO A 593 16.61 -18.89 13.15
CA PRO A 593 18.05 -18.76 12.90
C PRO A 593 18.28 -18.06 11.55
N PRO A 594 19.22 -17.10 11.42
CA PRO A 594 19.47 -16.41 10.16
C PRO A 594 19.73 -17.35 8.97
N GLU A 595 20.35 -18.50 9.21
CA GLU A 595 20.61 -19.54 8.22
C GLU A 595 19.38 -20.33 7.76
N LYS A 596 18.19 -20.02 8.29
CA LYS A 596 16.91 -20.61 7.87
C LYS A 596 16.06 -19.65 7.06
N PHE A 597 16.48 -18.41 6.83
CA PHE A 597 15.78 -17.50 5.95
C PHE A 597 15.95 -17.95 4.50
N GLU A 598 14.84 -18.18 3.79
CA GLU A 598 14.84 -18.79 2.45
C GLU A 598 15.65 -18.01 1.39
N GLY A 599 15.77 -16.69 1.53
CA GLY A 599 16.47 -15.83 0.57
C GLY A 599 16.43 -14.35 0.91
N SER A 600 17.08 -13.53 0.09
CA SER A 600 17.30 -12.10 0.41
C SER A 600 16.02 -11.28 0.41
N ILE A 601 15.02 -11.71 -0.35
CA ILE A 601 13.67 -11.14 -0.27
C ILE A 601 13.08 -11.28 1.15
N HIS A 602 13.31 -12.40 1.83
CA HIS A 602 12.78 -12.66 3.17
C HIS A 602 13.56 -11.90 4.23
N ALA A 603 14.90 -11.88 4.10
CA ALA A 603 15.75 -11.15 5.02
C ALA A 603 15.52 -9.63 4.90
N GLY A 604 15.44 -9.09 3.69
CA GLY A 604 15.22 -7.66 3.44
C GLY A 604 13.95 -7.13 4.11
N VAL A 605 12.80 -7.75 3.82
CA VAL A 605 11.50 -7.36 4.42
C VAL A 605 11.51 -7.52 5.93
N ALA A 606 12.07 -8.61 6.46
CA ALA A 606 12.14 -8.81 7.91
C ALA A 606 13.02 -7.76 8.59
N MET A 607 14.18 -7.44 8.03
CA MET A 607 15.07 -6.40 8.57
C MET A 607 14.42 -5.01 8.51
N GLU A 608 13.75 -4.69 7.41
CA GLU A 608 12.98 -3.44 7.29
C GLU A 608 11.91 -3.35 8.39
N ALA A 609 11.10 -4.39 8.54
CA ALA A 609 10.02 -4.43 9.53
C ALA A 609 10.54 -4.29 10.97
N LEU A 610 11.63 -4.98 11.31
CA LEU A 610 12.28 -4.86 12.62
C LEU A 610 12.87 -3.46 12.86
N ALA A 611 13.50 -2.86 11.84
CA ALA A 611 14.03 -1.50 11.93
C ALA A 611 12.91 -0.48 12.17
N ARG A 612 11.81 -0.57 11.41
CA ARG A 612 10.65 0.32 11.54
C ARG A 612 9.92 0.13 12.88
N TYR A 613 9.81 -1.10 13.34
CA TYR A 613 9.24 -1.40 14.65
C TYR A 613 10.10 -0.82 15.77
N HIS A 614 11.42 -1.07 15.77
CA HIS A 614 12.35 -0.49 16.74
C HIS A 614 12.35 1.05 16.71
N GLU A 615 12.31 1.67 15.52
CA GLU A 615 12.19 3.13 15.41
C GLU A 615 10.92 3.66 16.08
N ALA A 616 9.81 2.92 16.01
CA ALA A 616 8.54 3.32 16.59
C ALA A 616 8.44 3.04 18.11
N THR A 617 9.08 2.00 18.62
CA THR A 617 8.88 1.50 20.00
C THR A 617 10.11 1.60 20.91
N GLY A 618 11.31 1.66 20.32
CA GLY A 618 12.56 1.49 21.06
C GLY A 618 12.79 0.07 21.59
N ASP A 619 12.09 -0.94 21.06
CA ASP A 619 12.17 -2.33 21.57
C ASP A 619 13.58 -2.94 21.34
N PRO A 620 14.36 -3.20 22.41
CA PRO A 620 15.71 -3.74 22.29
C PRO A 620 15.75 -5.16 21.73
N GLU A 621 14.68 -5.96 21.88
CA GLU A 621 14.61 -7.30 21.30
C GLU A 621 14.58 -7.21 19.77
N ALA A 622 13.73 -6.36 19.22
CA ALA A 622 13.64 -6.13 17.78
C ALA A 622 14.99 -5.68 17.19
N LEU A 623 15.69 -4.77 17.88
CA LEU A 623 17.03 -4.34 17.49
C LEU A 623 18.04 -5.50 17.51
N ALA A 624 18.04 -6.32 18.56
CA ALA A 624 18.94 -7.46 18.68
C ALA A 624 18.73 -8.48 17.55
N VAL A 625 17.47 -8.77 17.20
CA VAL A 625 17.12 -9.65 16.07
C VAL A 625 17.60 -9.03 14.75
N LEU A 626 17.35 -7.74 14.53
CA LEU A 626 17.78 -7.01 13.34
C LEU A 626 19.30 -7.06 13.16
N VAL A 627 20.07 -6.70 14.18
CA VAL A 627 21.54 -6.66 14.11
C VAL A 627 22.11 -8.05 13.83
N ARG A 628 21.58 -9.09 14.50
CA ARG A 628 21.99 -10.48 14.26
C ARG A 628 21.75 -10.89 12.81
N LEU A 629 20.57 -10.61 12.28
CA LEU A 629 20.22 -10.93 10.89
C LEU A 629 21.09 -10.15 9.90
N ALA A 630 21.23 -8.83 10.08
CA ALA A 630 22.03 -7.97 9.21
C ALA A 630 23.50 -8.39 9.15
N ARG A 631 24.10 -8.75 10.30
CA ARG A 631 25.49 -9.24 10.38
C ARG A 631 25.67 -10.55 9.62
N TYR A 632 24.78 -11.51 9.86
CA TYR A 632 24.83 -12.80 9.17
C TYR A 632 24.66 -12.60 7.67
N TRP A 633 23.60 -11.89 7.25
CA TRP A 633 23.26 -11.73 5.83
C TRP A 633 24.37 -11.00 5.06
N SER A 634 24.89 -9.90 5.62
CA SER A 634 25.98 -9.12 5.01
C SER A 634 27.28 -9.93 4.83
N SER A 635 27.48 -10.95 5.67
CA SER A 635 28.69 -11.78 5.68
C SER A 635 28.57 -13.03 4.80
N THR A 636 27.37 -13.61 4.68
CA THR A 636 27.19 -14.92 4.05
C THR A 636 26.42 -14.89 2.73
N GLN A 637 25.59 -13.87 2.50
CA GLN A 637 24.70 -13.79 1.32
C GLN A 637 25.11 -12.73 0.30
N TRP A 638 26.20 -12.00 0.56
CA TRP A 638 26.75 -11.07 -0.40
C TRP A 638 27.66 -11.77 -1.40
N ASN A 639 27.33 -11.66 -2.68
CA ASN A 639 28.21 -12.07 -3.76
C ASN A 639 29.19 -10.93 -4.08
N SER A 640 30.46 -11.15 -3.75
CA SER A 640 31.53 -10.18 -4.01
C SER A 640 31.95 -10.08 -5.48
N HIS A 641 31.70 -11.13 -6.29
CA HIS A 641 32.06 -11.15 -7.70
C HIS A 641 31.05 -10.37 -8.54
N SER A 642 29.76 -10.61 -8.33
CA SER A 642 28.67 -9.94 -9.04
C SER A 642 28.18 -8.66 -8.35
N GLY A 643 28.67 -8.37 -7.14
CA GLY A 643 28.46 -7.10 -6.46
C GLY A 643 27.01 -6.88 -6.02
N GLY A 644 26.49 -7.76 -5.16
CA GLY A 644 25.15 -7.61 -4.58
C GLY A 644 24.70 -8.85 -3.81
N PHE A 645 23.46 -8.85 -3.34
CA PHE A 645 22.87 -10.01 -2.65
C PHE A 645 22.31 -11.05 -3.63
N ALA A 646 22.47 -12.31 -3.28
CA ALA A 646 21.89 -13.45 -3.98
C ALA A 646 20.36 -13.52 -3.84
N TYR A 647 19.68 -14.28 -4.70
CA TYR A 647 18.23 -14.48 -4.58
C TYR A 647 17.92 -15.48 -3.47
N LEU A 648 18.33 -16.74 -3.64
CA LEU A 648 18.19 -17.76 -2.62
C LEU A 648 19.41 -17.79 -1.69
N GLN A 649 19.18 -18.29 -0.49
CA GLN A 649 20.25 -18.53 0.44
C GLN A 649 21.26 -19.55 -0.11
N GLY A 650 22.55 -19.19 -0.11
CA GLY A 650 23.65 -20.07 -0.53
C GLY A 650 24.12 -19.89 -1.98
N GLU A 651 23.41 -19.10 -2.80
CA GLU A 651 23.79 -18.76 -4.18
C GLU A 651 24.83 -17.62 -4.23
N VAL A 652 25.99 -17.80 -3.59
CA VAL A 652 27.05 -16.77 -3.46
C VAL A 652 28.39 -17.13 -4.11
N GLY A 653 28.42 -18.16 -4.94
CA GLY A 653 29.59 -18.57 -5.70
C GLY A 653 29.93 -17.63 -6.86
N ALA A 654 31.11 -17.82 -7.46
CA ALA A 654 31.58 -17.01 -8.58
C ALA A 654 30.70 -17.12 -9.85
N GLY A 655 29.88 -18.17 -9.96
CA GLY A 655 28.91 -18.36 -11.04
C GLY A 655 27.50 -17.85 -10.74
N ASP A 656 27.24 -17.39 -9.51
CA ASP A 656 25.89 -17.04 -9.08
C ASP A 656 25.58 -15.55 -9.31
N PRO A 657 24.37 -15.20 -9.79
CA PRO A 657 24.00 -13.82 -10.05
C PRO A 657 23.72 -13.05 -8.75
N ALA A 658 24.10 -11.77 -8.73
CA ALA A 658 23.59 -10.81 -7.77
C ALA A 658 22.29 -10.18 -8.31
N TRP A 659 21.40 -9.80 -7.39
CA TRP A 659 20.10 -9.24 -7.71
C TRP A 659 20.01 -7.81 -7.17
N PRO A 660 20.13 -6.78 -8.03
CA PRO A 660 20.11 -5.37 -7.62
C PRO A 660 18.86 -5.01 -6.81
N VAL A 661 17.70 -5.48 -7.25
CA VAL A 661 16.40 -5.20 -6.61
C VAL A 661 16.30 -5.75 -5.19
N LEU A 662 16.82 -6.95 -4.94
CA LEU A 662 16.88 -7.54 -3.61
C LEU A 662 17.94 -6.85 -2.73
N THR A 663 18.97 -6.32 -3.37
CA THR A 663 19.99 -5.53 -2.69
C THR A 663 19.43 -4.20 -2.20
N GLY A 664 18.61 -3.53 -3.00
CA GLY A 664 17.83 -2.36 -2.57
C GLY A 664 16.94 -2.67 -1.38
N LEU A 665 16.21 -3.79 -1.43
CA LEU A 665 15.31 -4.23 -0.35
C LEU A 665 16.04 -4.50 0.98
N CYS A 666 17.29 -4.95 0.94
CA CYS A 666 18.11 -5.17 2.14
C CYS A 666 18.75 -3.89 2.69
N SER A 667 18.81 -2.82 1.90
CA SER A 667 19.63 -1.63 2.18
C SER A 667 19.26 -0.95 3.50
N TYR A 668 17.96 -0.73 3.75
CA TYR A 668 17.51 -0.02 4.95
C TYR A 668 17.83 -0.77 6.24
N GLY A 669 17.52 -2.07 6.28
CA GLY A 669 17.79 -2.91 7.45
C GLY A 669 19.28 -2.94 7.83
N ILE A 670 20.16 -3.07 6.83
CA ILE A 670 21.61 -3.08 7.03
C ILE A 670 22.11 -1.70 7.47
N ALA A 671 21.67 -0.63 6.80
CA ALA A 671 22.07 0.74 7.14
C ALA A 671 21.60 1.14 8.55
N TYR A 672 20.39 0.74 8.94
CA TYR A 672 19.87 0.96 10.28
C TYR A 672 20.67 0.18 11.33
N ALA A 673 20.95 -1.10 11.09
CA ALA A 673 21.78 -1.92 12.00
C ALA A 673 23.19 -1.34 12.19
N ALA A 674 23.79 -0.76 11.14
CA ALA A 674 25.11 -0.14 11.18
C ALA A 674 25.20 1.06 12.16
N GLN A 675 24.08 1.70 12.48
CA GLN A 675 24.07 2.81 13.47
C GLN A 675 24.23 2.33 14.91
N TYR A 676 23.88 1.08 15.19
CA TYR A 676 23.85 0.51 16.55
C TYR A 676 24.95 -0.52 16.80
N GLU A 677 25.63 -0.97 15.75
CA GLU A 677 26.69 -1.98 15.81
C GLU A 677 28.00 -1.39 15.26
N SER A 678 29.11 -1.67 15.95
CA SER A 678 30.42 -1.11 15.57
C SER A 678 31.15 -1.95 14.51
N ASP A 679 30.45 -2.84 13.79
CA ASP A 679 31.02 -3.66 12.73
C ASP A 679 31.15 -2.85 11.43
N PRO A 680 32.37 -2.45 11.02
CA PRO A 680 32.56 -1.60 9.83
C PRO A 680 32.14 -2.29 8.53
N ARG A 681 31.92 -3.62 8.55
CA ARG A 681 31.38 -4.34 7.39
C ARG A 681 29.94 -3.95 7.11
N LEU A 682 29.14 -3.64 8.12
CA LEU A 682 27.74 -3.23 7.93
C LEU A 682 27.66 -1.88 7.22
N SER A 683 28.39 -0.87 7.69
CA SER A 683 28.42 0.45 7.07
C SER A 683 28.96 0.39 5.63
N ARG A 684 30.02 -0.39 5.40
CA ARG A 684 30.54 -0.64 4.05
C ARG A 684 29.48 -1.29 3.17
N ARG A 685 28.84 -2.35 3.66
CA ARG A 685 27.79 -3.08 2.94
C ARG A 685 26.61 -2.18 2.60
N ALA A 686 26.16 -1.36 3.54
CA ALA A 686 25.08 -0.40 3.32
C ALA A 686 25.42 0.60 2.20
N ARG A 687 26.64 1.15 2.20
CA ARG A 687 27.11 2.02 1.10
C ARG A 687 27.15 1.30 -0.25
N ASP A 688 27.61 0.05 -0.27
CA ASP A 688 27.62 -0.75 -1.48
C ASP A 688 26.19 -1.01 -2.01
N CYS A 689 25.24 -1.29 -1.11
CA CYS A 689 23.84 -1.45 -1.49
C CYS A 689 23.27 -0.18 -2.13
N LEU A 690 23.53 0.99 -1.55
CA LEU A 690 23.01 2.26 -2.11
C LEU A 690 23.63 2.60 -3.46
N ARG A 691 24.92 2.30 -3.66
CA ARG A 691 25.57 2.45 -4.97
C ARG A 691 24.88 1.59 -6.03
N ILE A 692 24.48 0.37 -5.68
CA ILE A 692 23.72 -0.51 -6.57
C ILE A 692 22.34 0.08 -6.87
N VAL A 693 21.63 0.59 -5.86
CA VAL A 693 20.33 1.28 -6.07
C VAL A 693 20.50 2.44 -7.06
N GLU A 694 21.51 3.28 -6.85
CA GLU A 694 21.80 4.42 -7.72
C GLU A 694 22.04 4.01 -9.18
N GLN A 695 22.83 2.95 -9.39
CA GLN A 695 23.30 2.52 -10.72
C GLN A 695 22.30 1.66 -11.51
N ASN A 696 21.16 1.27 -10.93
CA ASN A 696 20.24 0.31 -11.54
C ASN A 696 18.84 0.90 -11.75
N PRO A 697 18.64 1.88 -12.66
CA PRO A 697 17.32 2.45 -12.92
C PRO A 697 16.37 1.37 -13.45
N GLN A 698 15.14 1.36 -12.93
CA GLN A 698 14.14 0.32 -13.19
C GLN A 698 13.06 0.80 -14.15
N GLY A 699 12.76 0.00 -15.16
CA GLY A 699 11.59 0.20 -16.03
C GLY A 699 10.37 -0.61 -15.57
N TYR A 700 10.43 -1.21 -14.39
CA TYR A 700 9.50 -2.27 -14.01
C TYR A 700 8.93 -2.06 -12.60
N PRO A 701 7.59 -1.99 -12.38
CA PRO A 701 7.01 -1.50 -11.12
C PRO A 701 7.45 -2.27 -9.87
N LYS A 702 7.44 -3.61 -9.92
CA LYS A 702 7.89 -4.46 -8.81
C LYS A 702 9.36 -4.23 -8.49
N SER A 703 10.21 -4.23 -9.51
CA SER A 703 11.65 -3.98 -9.35
C SER A 703 11.91 -2.58 -8.82
N PHE A 704 11.17 -1.58 -9.31
CA PHE A 704 11.23 -0.21 -8.81
C PHE A 704 10.89 -0.16 -7.32
N ALA A 705 9.76 -0.76 -6.93
CA ALA A 705 9.33 -0.81 -5.54
C ALA A 705 10.40 -1.49 -4.68
N MET A 706 10.83 -2.72 -5.00
CA MET A 706 11.87 -3.44 -4.23
C MET A 706 13.19 -2.68 -4.16
N LEU A 707 13.64 -2.07 -5.26
CA LEU A 707 14.92 -1.38 -5.32
C LEU A 707 14.93 -0.11 -4.47
N PHE A 708 13.88 0.71 -4.58
CA PHE A 708 13.82 2.01 -3.90
C PHE A 708 13.20 1.96 -2.51
N ARG A 709 12.55 0.86 -2.13
CA ARG A 709 11.91 0.67 -0.83
C ARG A 709 12.83 1.04 0.34
N ASN A 710 12.51 2.17 0.97
CA ASN A 710 13.26 2.75 2.08
C ASN A 710 14.78 2.95 1.83
N SER A 711 15.24 2.90 0.58
CA SER A 711 16.64 3.18 0.19
C SER A 711 17.06 4.60 0.58
N GLN A 712 16.15 5.55 0.46
CA GLN A 712 16.33 6.94 0.89
C GLN A 712 16.51 7.06 2.42
N ARG A 713 15.75 6.27 3.20
CA ARG A 713 15.97 6.18 4.66
C ARG A 713 17.33 5.54 4.97
N ALA A 714 17.74 4.55 4.17
CA ALA A 714 19.04 3.91 4.30
C ALA A 714 20.19 4.91 4.09
N ALA A 715 20.09 5.78 3.08
CA ALA A 715 21.06 6.85 2.85
C ALA A 715 21.19 7.77 4.07
N ARG A 716 20.05 8.19 4.63
CA ARG A 716 20.02 9.03 5.84
C ARG A 716 20.70 8.37 7.05
N CYS A 717 20.56 7.05 7.21
CA CYS A 717 21.22 6.35 8.32
C CYS A 717 22.75 6.49 8.28
N LEU A 718 23.33 6.57 7.08
CA LEU A 718 24.78 6.66 6.86
C LEU A 718 25.30 8.09 6.96
N ASP A 719 24.50 9.10 6.63
CA ASP A 719 24.87 10.52 6.83
C ASP A 719 25.07 10.82 8.32
N VAL A 720 24.18 10.29 9.17
CA VAL A 720 24.29 10.42 10.63
C VAL A 720 25.56 9.76 11.16
N GLU A 721 25.95 8.61 10.59
CA GLU A 721 27.19 7.92 10.96
C GLU A 721 28.42 8.76 10.61
N LEU A 722 28.47 9.35 9.40
CA LEU A 722 29.57 10.23 8.98
C LEU A 722 29.68 11.46 9.88
N ALA A 723 28.55 12.08 10.23
CA ALA A 723 28.53 13.21 11.15
C ALA A 723 29.02 12.83 12.55
N ALA A 724 28.60 11.67 13.08
CA ALA A 724 29.04 11.18 14.38
C ALA A 724 30.55 10.85 14.40
N ASP A 725 31.10 10.30 13.31
CA ASP A 725 32.53 10.04 13.17
C ASP A 725 33.36 11.32 13.08
N GLU A 726 32.85 12.36 12.40
CA GLU A 726 33.48 13.69 12.37
C GLU A 726 33.51 14.33 13.77
N VAL A 727 32.37 14.34 14.48
CA VAL A 727 32.32 14.85 15.87
C VAL A 727 33.23 14.04 16.78
N SER A 728 33.26 12.71 16.66
CA SER A 728 34.15 11.87 17.45
C SER A 728 35.64 12.14 17.15
N ARG A 729 36.00 12.45 15.89
CA ARG A 729 37.35 12.86 15.51
C ARG A 729 37.70 14.23 16.09
N GLN A 730 36.77 15.20 16.04
CA GLN A 730 36.95 16.52 16.63
C GLN A 730 37.14 16.46 18.15
N LEU A 731 36.31 15.67 18.85
CA LEU A 731 36.45 15.43 20.29
C LEU A 731 37.74 14.69 20.64
N GLY A 732 38.16 13.72 19.83
CA GLY A 732 39.44 13.03 20.00
C GLY A 732 40.63 13.98 19.85
N SER A 733 40.58 14.87 18.85
CA SER A 733 41.57 15.94 18.65
C SER A 733 41.60 16.91 19.84
N LEU A 734 40.43 17.36 20.31
CA LEU A 734 40.33 18.23 21.48
C LEU A 734 40.85 17.57 22.76
N ALA A 735 40.52 16.29 22.99
CA ALA A 735 41.02 15.54 24.13
C ALA A 735 42.55 15.35 24.06
N GLY A 736 43.09 15.05 22.87
CA GLY A 736 44.54 15.00 22.64
C GLY A 736 45.21 16.34 22.94
N TRP A 737 44.64 17.44 22.44
CA TRP A 737 45.11 18.80 22.70
C TRP A 737 45.08 19.18 24.19
N LEU A 738 44.01 18.80 24.92
CA LEU A 738 43.90 19.02 26.37
C LEU A 738 44.91 18.17 27.17
N LEU A 739 45.18 16.93 26.74
CA LEU A 739 46.18 16.07 27.37
C LEU A 739 47.61 16.59 27.13
N GLU A 740 47.92 17.07 25.93
CA GLU A 740 49.21 17.70 25.63
C GLU A 740 49.39 18.97 26.48
N ARG A 741 48.35 19.80 26.63
CA ARG A 741 48.43 21.02 27.45
C ARG A 741 48.42 20.79 28.95
N SER A 742 47.77 19.73 29.45
CA SER A 742 47.83 19.40 30.89
C SER A 742 49.19 18.81 31.31
N SER A 743 49.96 18.28 30.35
CA SER A 743 51.35 17.85 30.55
C SER A 743 52.35 19.01 30.57
N ALA A 744 51.98 20.16 29.99
CA ALA A 744 52.71 21.41 30.07
C ALA A 744 52.27 22.18 31.32
N ARG A 745 53.12 22.27 32.33
CA ARG A 745 52.92 23.11 33.52
C ARG A 745 52.85 24.59 33.13
N ASP A 746 51.71 25.08 32.69
CA ASP A 746 51.34 26.50 32.74
C ASP A 746 49.84 26.66 32.40
N LEU A 747 49.00 26.46 33.41
CA LEU A 747 47.57 26.83 33.38
C LEU A 747 47.38 28.11 34.19
N THR A 748 47.93 29.22 33.71
CA THR A 748 47.58 30.57 34.18
C THR A 748 47.40 31.52 33.00
N ALA A 749 46.30 31.33 32.27
CA ALA A 749 45.54 32.35 31.53
C ALA A 749 44.92 31.73 30.26
N MET A 750 43.60 31.52 30.27
CA MET A 750 42.78 31.84 29.10
C MET A 750 41.33 32.12 29.50
N PRO A 751 40.65 33.05 28.80
CA PRO A 751 39.25 33.37 29.01
C PRO A 751 38.35 32.37 28.28
N LEU A 752 37.23 32.02 28.92
CA LEU A 752 36.16 31.20 28.35
C LEU A 752 35.41 32.00 27.28
N ASN A 753 35.38 31.47 26.05
CA ASN A 753 34.36 31.75 25.04
C ASN A 753 34.03 30.44 24.32
#